data_AF-D2PMS8-F1
#
_entry.id   AF-D2PMS8-F1
#
_cell.length_a   1.000
_cell.length_b   1.000
_cell.length_c   1.000
_cell.angle_alpha   90.00
_cell.angle_beta   90.00
_cell.angle_gamma   90.00
#
_symmetry.space_group_name_H-M   'P 1'
#
loop_
_entity.id
_entity.type
_entity.pdbx_description
1 polymer ?
#
loop_
_entity_poly.entity_id
_entity_poly.type
_entity_poly.pdbx_seq_one_letter_code
_entity_poly.pdbx_strand_id
1 'polypeptide(L)'
;MRNRRGLRFAALGTLLAGFALPAYADDPTPPPASVTDVNRSLEQLQAEAAAVQADFAKATIAYTNALRTAQATEAAAKRAEQFAATKKTRSEAERRKLGLLTAQAYQLGIPTALGAESMLWSLAPVAENLQEIADRQTAIKQLSSNQVAQYNAASAAENAAGTAANDATTKRKAADAAATKARQLSQEVQQKAANAAMTMQGQLADLAGATQLSQQLQSTRNQQAKSRWQTYLAELAAAGVKAPAASALRNPGKLPAGLKPLTAAGKPVPGAASVVDGGRAVRVLPAETIHAVNQAFALLGKPYGVAATGPEKYGCLGAARTAWQPYTTLPNLIGKVYPNYQQVPGASVQPGDLLVMGSRSVGLFHIGIALDGGEMIAADEGKGSVVVTAVPDSLYAALRPTLGKPVKPQVAPAATSEAYAFRCGNTATSYDVGSGAWTWPLADGRYEIGTPYGQSGALWSSGVHTGQDFPAATGTPVRAVTAGTIRVEHPAWAGNLVRIDHGNGLETLYAHLSSITVADGSRVAAGQQIGAVGNEGNSTGPHLHFEVRLGGDPVNPMSFLATGSTSLGWGGYSNGMIPLSKLCAVGNGHSLRCDAAAAYSQLATAYRNRFGKALCITDSYRSYASQVDLYGRKPSLAALPGTSNHGWGVAIDLCGGVDRFGTAQHQWMVQNAAAYGWVHPEWAKQGGNREEPWHWEFGRPASA
;
A
#
# COMPACT_ATOMS: atom_id res chain seq x y z
N MET A 1 -61.58 -32.08 -20.47
CA MET A 1 -62.22 -32.09 -19.13
C MET A 1 -61.89 -30.76 -18.46
N ARG A 2 -62.69 -29.71 -18.68
CA ARG A 2 -63.75 -29.21 -17.77
C ARG A 2 -63.30 -29.15 -16.30
N ASN A 3 -63.00 -27.94 -15.82
CA ASN A 3 -63.86 -27.33 -14.80
C ASN A 3 -63.72 -25.80 -14.75
N ARG A 4 -64.83 -25.14 -15.13
CA ARG A 4 -65.17 -23.74 -14.83
C ARG A 4 -66.13 -23.76 -13.64
N ARG A 5 -65.91 -22.90 -12.64
CA ARG A 5 -66.91 -22.10 -11.89
C ARG A 5 -66.11 -20.93 -11.28
N GLY A 6 -66.38 -19.65 -11.47
CA GLY A 6 -67.60 -18.97 -11.89
C GLY A 6 -68.19 -18.25 -10.68
N LEU A 7 -67.89 -16.96 -10.52
CA LEU A 7 -68.82 -15.99 -9.94
C LEU A 7 -68.59 -14.63 -10.60
N ARG A 8 -69.70 -14.04 -11.04
CA ARG A 8 -69.85 -12.80 -11.79
C ARG A 8 -70.69 -11.83 -10.95
N PHE A 9 -70.63 -10.58 -11.43
CA PHE A 9 -71.49 -9.41 -11.17
C PHE A 9 -71.05 -8.55 -9.99
N ALA A 10 -71.08 -7.22 -10.03
CA ALA A 10 -71.10 -6.17 -11.06
C ALA A 10 -71.46 -4.90 -10.27
N ALA A 11 -70.84 -3.75 -10.54
CA ALA A 11 -71.53 -2.47 -10.75
C ALA A 11 -70.53 -1.31 -10.77
N LEU A 12 -70.79 -0.41 -11.71
CA LEU A 12 -70.17 0.88 -11.92
C LEU A 12 -70.30 1.81 -10.70
N GLY A 13 -69.31 2.68 -10.54
CA GLY A 13 -69.38 3.88 -9.72
C GLY A 13 -68.27 4.86 -10.10
N THR A 14 -68.51 5.65 -11.14
CA THR A 14 -67.81 6.92 -11.43
C THR A 14 -67.85 7.83 -10.22
N LEU A 15 -66.70 8.38 -9.79
CA LEU A 15 -66.65 9.68 -9.08
C LEU A 15 -65.23 10.26 -9.09
N LEU A 16 -65.09 11.26 -9.95
CA LEU A 16 -64.40 12.55 -9.77
C LEU A 16 -62.95 12.58 -9.27
N ALA A 17 -62.11 13.10 -10.18
CA ALA A 17 -60.83 13.72 -9.89
C ALA A 17 -60.97 14.79 -8.80
N GLY A 18 -60.20 14.63 -7.73
CA GLY A 18 -59.83 15.67 -6.78
C GLY A 18 -58.33 15.61 -6.59
N PHE A 19 -57.57 16.34 -7.42
CA PHE A 19 -56.17 16.61 -7.13
C PHE A 19 -56.12 17.59 -5.94
N ALA A 20 -56.04 17.06 -4.73
CA ALA A 20 -55.50 17.79 -3.60
C ALA A 20 -53.97 17.65 -3.67
N LEU A 21 -53.29 18.71 -4.13
CA LEU A 21 -51.85 18.86 -3.92
C LEU A 21 -51.61 18.98 -2.40
N PRO A 22 -50.72 18.20 -1.78
CA PRO A 22 -50.41 18.40 -0.39
C PRO A 22 -49.57 19.66 -0.19
N ALA A 23 -49.89 20.36 0.90
CA ALA A 23 -49.22 21.54 1.41
C ALA A 23 -47.75 21.25 1.73
N TYR A 24 -46.89 22.28 1.58
CA TYR A 24 -45.58 22.34 2.22
C TYR A 24 -45.77 22.41 3.73
N ALA A 25 -45.85 21.26 4.37
CA ALA A 25 -45.53 21.08 5.78
C ALA A 25 -44.21 20.30 5.84
N ASP A 26 -43.31 20.73 6.73
CA ASP A 26 -42.06 20.03 7.04
C ASP A 26 -42.36 18.56 7.36
N ASP A 27 -42.04 17.65 6.44
CA ASP A 27 -42.14 16.21 6.67
C ASP A 27 -40.76 15.71 7.14
N PRO A 28 -40.63 15.18 8.37
CA PRO A 28 -39.41 14.53 8.84
C PRO A 28 -39.38 13.12 8.27
N THR A 29 -39.26 12.97 6.95
CA THR A 29 -38.98 11.67 6.37
C THR A 29 -37.47 11.41 6.44
N PRO A 30 -37.04 10.31 7.09
CA PRO A 30 -35.65 9.88 7.03
C PRO A 30 -35.23 9.74 5.56
N PRO A 31 -33.98 10.09 5.19
CA PRO A 31 -33.50 9.84 3.84
C PRO A 31 -33.71 8.36 3.48
N PRO A 32 -34.10 8.05 2.23
CA PRO A 32 -34.40 6.68 1.81
C PRO A 32 -33.21 5.77 2.08
N ALA A 33 -33.47 4.73 2.88
CA ALA A 33 -32.67 3.55 3.19
C ALA A 33 -31.13 3.75 3.20
N SER A 34 -30.58 3.71 4.41
CA SER A 34 -29.15 3.53 4.65
C SER A 34 -28.55 2.38 3.84
N VAL A 35 -27.30 2.63 3.48
CA VAL A 35 -26.20 1.79 3.02
C VAL A 35 -25.98 0.50 3.86
N THR A 36 -27.03 -0.27 4.17
CA THR A 36 -26.90 -1.49 4.99
C THR A 36 -27.12 -2.78 4.21
N ASP A 37 -27.62 -2.76 2.98
CA ASP A 37 -27.89 -3.99 2.20
C ASP A 37 -27.18 -4.05 0.83
N VAL A 38 -25.87 -3.76 0.81
CA VAL A 38 -24.97 -4.37 -0.18
C VAL A 38 -23.81 -5.02 0.55
N ASN A 39 -24.15 -5.95 1.45
CA ASN A 39 -23.39 -6.98 2.17
C ASN A 39 -21.92 -6.80 2.64
N ARG A 40 -21.13 -5.81 2.22
CA ARG A 40 -19.83 -5.46 2.82
C ARG A 40 -19.55 -3.96 2.72
N SER A 41 -19.22 -3.31 3.84
CA SER A 41 -18.74 -1.92 3.83
C SER A 41 -17.32 -1.83 3.25
N LEU A 42 -16.92 -0.65 2.75
CA LEU A 42 -15.53 -0.40 2.32
C LEU A 42 -14.53 -0.72 3.44
N GLU A 43 -14.89 -0.40 4.67
CA GLU A 43 -14.11 -0.71 5.88
C GLU A 43 -13.98 -2.23 6.11
N GLN A 44 -15.05 -3.01 5.89
CA GLN A 44 -15.00 -4.47 5.97
C GLN A 44 -14.13 -5.08 4.87
N LEU A 45 -14.22 -4.58 3.62
CA LEU A 45 -13.36 -5.02 2.53
C LEU A 45 -11.89 -4.69 2.79
N GLN A 46 -11.61 -3.52 3.37
CA GLN A 46 -10.27 -3.10 3.79
C GLN A 46 -9.73 -3.96 4.94
N ALA A 47 -10.56 -4.31 5.93
CA ALA A 47 -10.19 -5.18 7.04
C ALA A 47 -9.91 -6.63 6.58
N GLU A 48 -10.73 -7.16 5.67
CA GLU A 48 -10.50 -8.48 5.06
C GLU A 48 -9.22 -8.51 4.21
N ALA A 49 -9.00 -7.48 3.39
CA ALA A 49 -7.77 -7.34 2.61
C ALA A 49 -6.55 -7.24 3.53
N ALA A 50 -6.66 -6.51 4.65
CA ALA A 50 -5.62 -6.41 5.67
C ALA A 50 -5.33 -7.76 6.32
N ALA A 51 -6.35 -8.53 6.67
CA ALA A 51 -6.19 -9.85 7.27
C ALA A 51 -5.49 -10.83 6.31
N VAL A 52 -5.86 -10.81 5.03
CA VAL A 52 -5.22 -11.59 3.97
C VAL A 52 -3.76 -11.16 3.79
N GLN A 53 -3.47 -9.87 3.79
CA GLN A 53 -2.10 -9.34 3.70
C GLN A 53 -1.25 -9.69 4.92
N ALA A 54 -1.81 -9.63 6.13
CA ALA A 54 -1.13 -9.99 7.37
C ALA A 54 -0.82 -11.49 7.45
N ASP A 55 -1.78 -12.35 7.10
CA ASP A 55 -1.60 -13.80 7.04
C ASP A 55 -0.52 -14.20 6.02
N PHE A 56 -0.52 -13.53 4.87
CA PHE A 56 0.49 -13.71 3.85
C PHE A 56 1.88 -13.21 4.27
N ALA A 57 1.97 -12.05 4.92
CA ALA A 57 3.21 -11.51 5.46
C ALA A 57 3.80 -12.45 6.53
N LYS A 58 2.96 -12.97 7.43
CA LYS A 58 3.34 -13.94 8.45
C LYS A 58 3.93 -15.22 7.84
N ALA A 59 3.28 -15.76 6.81
CA ALA A 59 3.79 -16.93 6.09
C ALA A 59 5.13 -16.65 5.39
N THR A 60 5.27 -15.46 4.80
CA THR A 60 6.52 -15.03 4.12
C THR A 60 7.68 -14.89 5.11
N ILE A 61 7.43 -14.31 6.29
CA ILE A 61 8.43 -14.21 7.36
C ILE A 61 8.84 -15.60 7.84
N ALA A 62 7.87 -16.49 8.07
CA ALA A 62 8.14 -17.87 8.47
C ALA A 62 9.00 -18.61 7.44
N TYR A 63 8.67 -18.50 6.15
CA TYR A 63 9.47 -19.05 5.05
C TYR A 63 10.89 -18.48 5.03
N THR A 64 11.04 -17.15 5.14
CA THR A 64 12.34 -16.48 5.11
C THR A 64 13.25 -16.94 6.26
N ASN A 65 12.69 -17.07 7.46
CA ASN A 65 13.41 -17.60 8.64
C ASN A 65 13.80 -19.08 8.46
N ALA A 66 12.90 -19.90 7.92
CA ALA A 66 13.20 -21.29 7.63
C ALA A 66 14.27 -21.44 6.55
N LEU A 67 14.28 -20.58 5.54
CA LEU A 67 15.29 -20.56 4.48
C LEU A 67 16.66 -20.17 5.03
N ARG A 68 16.73 -19.12 5.88
CA ARG A 68 17.97 -18.73 6.57
C ARG A 68 18.52 -19.88 7.42
N THR A 69 17.63 -20.59 8.11
CA THR A 69 18.00 -21.78 8.89
C THR A 69 18.54 -22.88 7.98
N ALA A 70 17.86 -23.19 6.87
CA ALA A 70 18.30 -24.20 5.90
C ALA A 70 19.68 -23.88 5.33
N GLN A 71 19.95 -22.62 4.98
CA GLN A 71 21.24 -22.16 4.49
C GLN A 71 22.35 -22.30 5.53
N ALA A 72 22.07 -21.91 6.78
CA ALA A 72 23.03 -22.04 7.87
C ALA A 72 23.36 -23.52 8.17
N THR A 73 22.35 -24.39 8.21
CA THR A 73 22.53 -25.83 8.43
C THR A 73 23.25 -26.51 7.27
N GLU A 74 22.97 -26.11 6.03
CA GLU A 74 23.65 -26.63 4.84
C GLU A 74 25.14 -26.27 4.85
N ALA A 75 25.46 -25.02 5.19
CA ALA A 75 26.85 -24.58 5.34
C ALA A 75 27.57 -25.35 6.45
N ALA A 76 26.90 -25.63 7.57
CA ALA A 76 27.46 -26.42 8.66
C ALA A 76 27.67 -27.90 8.26
N ALA A 77 26.72 -28.50 7.54
CA ALA A 77 26.82 -29.86 7.03
C ALA A 77 28.01 -30.02 6.07
N LYS A 78 28.16 -29.12 5.10
CA LYS A 78 29.29 -29.14 4.15
C LYS A 78 30.65 -29.04 4.85
N ARG A 79 30.78 -28.17 5.85
CA ARG A 79 32.02 -28.06 6.64
C ARG A 79 32.32 -29.35 7.41
N ALA A 80 31.30 -29.96 8.00
CA ALA A 80 31.46 -31.22 8.74
C ALA A 80 31.82 -32.39 7.82
N GLU A 81 31.24 -32.45 6.62
CA GLU A 81 31.56 -33.47 5.60
C GLU A 81 33.01 -33.32 5.10
N GLN A 82 33.47 -32.10 4.83
CA GLN A 82 34.87 -31.84 4.47
C GLN A 82 35.83 -32.24 5.60
N PHE A 83 35.46 -31.94 6.85
CA PHE A 83 36.25 -32.35 8.01
C PHE A 83 36.28 -33.88 8.17
N ALA A 84 35.14 -34.55 8.02
CA ALA A 84 35.04 -36.00 8.05
C ALA A 84 35.87 -36.67 6.94
N ALA A 85 35.82 -36.14 5.72
CA ALA A 85 36.65 -36.60 4.61
C ALA A 85 38.15 -36.48 4.95
N THR A 86 38.56 -35.35 5.53
CA THR A 86 39.95 -35.15 5.97
C THR A 86 40.37 -36.15 7.05
N LYS A 87 39.51 -36.44 8.03
CA LYS A 87 39.78 -37.43 9.08
C LYS A 87 39.84 -38.86 8.54
N LYS A 88 38.97 -39.20 7.59
CA LYS A 88 38.99 -40.49 6.90
C LYS A 88 40.31 -40.71 6.16
N THR A 89 40.77 -39.73 5.38
CA THR A 89 42.07 -39.81 4.69
C THR A 89 43.23 -40.00 5.67
N ARG A 90 43.20 -39.33 6.83
CA ARG A 90 44.19 -39.54 7.89
C ARG A 90 44.14 -40.96 8.45
N SER A 91 42.95 -41.48 8.75
CA SER A 91 42.80 -42.86 9.25
C SER A 91 43.36 -43.88 8.24
N GLU A 92 43.01 -43.74 6.95
CA GLU A 92 43.54 -44.59 5.89
C GLU A 92 45.07 -44.52 5.78
N ALA A 93 45.67 -43.34 5.98
CA ALA A 93 47.13 -43.18 6.04
C ALA A 93 47.75 -43.91 7.24
N GLU A 94 47.17 -43.79 8.44
CA GLU A 94 47.68 -44.47 9.63
C GLU A 94 47.50 -46.00 9.57
N ARG A 95 46.39 -46.49 9.00
CA ARG A 95 46.17 -47.91 8.72
C ARG A 95 47.18 -48.48 7.72
N ARG A 96 47.52 -47.72 6.67
CA ARG A 96 48.58 -48.11 5.72
C ARG A 96 49.95 -48.24 6.39
N LYS A 97 50.34 -47.25 7.22
CA LYS A 97 51.59 -47.31 7.99
C LYS A 97 51.62 -48.53 8.91
N LEU A 98 50.53 -48.80 9.63
CA LEU A 98 50.41 -49.99 10.48
C LEU A 98 50.54 -51.28 9.65
N GLY A 99 49.87 -51.37 8.50
CA GLY A 99 49.98 -52.52 7.60
C GLY A 99 51.40 -52.80 7.12
N LEU A 100 52.17 -51.76 6.80
CA LEU A 100 53.58 -51.88 6.42
C LEU A 100 54.45 -52.40 7.57
N LEU A 101 54.27 -51.88 8.79
CA LEU A 101 54.99 -52.37 9.99
C LEU A 101 54.63 -53.82 10.33
N THR A 102 53.36 -54.21 10.15
CA THR A 102 52.90 -55.58 10.35
C THR A 102 53.53 -56.53 9.32
N ALA A 103 53.59 -56.13 8.05
CA ALA A 103 54.25 -56.92 7.01
C ALA A 103 55.76 -57.08 7.26
N GLN A 104 56.44 -56.02 7.71
CA GLN A 104 57.87 -56.07 8.05
C GLN A 104 58.14 -57.00 9.24
N ALA A 105 57.33 -56.95 10.29
CA ALA A 105 57.45 -57.86 11.43
C ALA A 105 57.26 -59.33 11.01
N TYR A 106 56.28 -59.59 10.15
CA TYR A 106 56.00 -60.92 9.62
C TYR A 106 57.19 -61.48 8.81
N GLN A 107 57.80 -60.67 7.93
CA GLN A 107 58.98 -61.08 7.15
C GLN A 107 60.20 -61.41 8.02
N LEU A 108 60.32 -60.78 9.19
CA LEU A 108 61.41 -61.00 10.14
C LEU A 108 61.17 -62.16 11.11
N GLY A 109 60.05 -62.88 10.98
CA GLY A 109 59.68 -63.98 11.90
C GLY A 109 59.36 -63.49 13.32
N ILE A 110 59.08 -62.19 13.48
CA ILE A 110 58.74 -61.58 14.77
C ILE A 110 57.22 -61.75 14.94
N PRO A 111 56.74 -62.38 16.04
CA PRO A 111 55.32 -62.47 16.32
C PRO A 111 54.70 -61.07 16.31
N THR A 112 53.68 -60.88 15.48
CA THR A 112 52.86 -59.66 15.51
C THR A 112 52.17 -59.58 16.88
N ALA A 113 52.08 -58.37 17.45
CA ALA A 113 51.87 -58.07 18.87
C ALA A 113 50.57 -58.57 19.57
N LEU A 114 50.19 -59.84 19.39
CA LEU A 114 49.16 -60.57 20.13
C LEU A 114 49.80 -61.84 20.72
N GLY A 115 50.51 -61.69 21.84
CA GLY A 115 51.01 -62.80 22.66
C GLY A 115 52.54 -62.82 22.82
N ALA A 116 53.05 -62.05 23.78
CA ALA A 116 54.49 -61.95 24.07
C ALA A 116 55.06 -63.09 24.94
N GLU A 117 54.44 -64.28 24.98
CA GLU A 117 54.91 -65.39 25.83
C GLU A 117 55.53 -66.59 25.10
N SER A 118 55.54 -66.63 23.77
CA SER A 118 56.07 -67.80 23.04
C SER A 118 57.15 -67.44 22.02
N MET A 119 58.38 -67.27 22.49
CA MET A 119 59.61 -67.82 21.87
C MET A 119 60.86 -67.21 22.51
N LEU A 120 61.20 -67.66 23.71
CA LEU A 120 62.53 -67.46 24.30
C LEU A 120 63.56 -68.52 23.83
N TRP A 121 63.23 -69.39 22.84
CA TRP A 121 64.00 -70.60 22.57
C TRP A 121 64.21 -71.00 21.09
N SER A 122 64.08 -70.12 20.09
CA SER A 122 64.22 -70.52 18.67
C SER A 122 65.28 -69.80 17.81
N LEU A 123 66.07 -68.86 18.35
CA LEU A 123 67.12 -68.17 17.58
C LEU A 123 68.56 -68.58 17.92
N ALA A 124 68.76 -69.75 18.53
CA ALA A 124 70.10 -70.26 18.85
C ALA A 124 70.98 -70.70 17.65
N PRO A 125 70.54 -71.06 16.43
CA PRO A 125 71.48 -71.68 15.48
C PRO A 125 72.20 -70.77 14.46
N VAL A 126 72.01 -69.44 14.40
CA VAL A 126 72.56 -68.63 13.27
C VAL A 126 73.07 -67.22 13.67
N ALA A 127 73.86 -67.11 14.73
CA ALA A 127 74.59 -65.86 15.03
C ALA A 127 76.06 -66.19 15.35
N GLU A 128 77.00 -65.51 14.70
CA GLU A 128 78.44 -65.81 14.83
C GLU A 128 79.10 -65.10 16.03
N ASN A 129 78.39 -64.20 16.74
CA ASN A 129 78.84 -63.63 18.02
C ASN A 129 77.69 -63.11 18.94
N LEU A 130 78.01 -62.83 20.21
CA LEU A 130 77.08 -62.34 21.25
C LEU A 130 76.51 -60.93 20.98
N GLN A 131 77.22 -60.07 20.25
CA GLN A 131 76.79 -58.70 19.94
C GLN A 131 75.63 -58.72 18.93
N GLU A 132 75.70 -59.59 17.92
CA GLU A 132 74.67 -59.76 16.90
C GLU A 132 73.33 -60.25 17.51
N ILE A 133 73.40 -61.11 18.53
CA ILE A 133 72.22 -61.56 19.28
C ILE A 133 71.59 -60.39 20.07
N ALA A 134 72.41 -59.58 20.74
CA ALA A 134 71.95 -58.42 21.50
C ALA A 134 71.34 -57.33 20.60
N ASP A 135 71.95 -57.07 19.43
CA ASP A 135 71.45 -56.11 18.45
C ASP A 135 70.12 -56.58 17.84
N ARG A 136 69.97 -57.87 17.53
CA ARG A 136 68.69 -58.46 17.08
C ARG A 136 67.62 -58.40 18.15
N GLN A 137 67.94 -58.69 19.42
CA GLN A 137 66.98 -58.56 20.54
C GLN A 137 66.53 -57.11 20.75
N THR A 138 67.44 -56.14 20.58
CA THR A 138 67.14 -54.71 20.68
C THR A 138 66.23 -54.27 19.54
N ALA A 139 66.53 -54.70 18.31
CA ALA A 139 65.71 -54.45 17.13
C ALA A 139 64.29 -55.02 17.29
N ILE A 140 64.14 -56.24 17.82
CA ILE A 140 62.84 -56.88 18.10
C ILE A 140 62.01 -56.06 19.11
N LYS A 141 62.63 -55.64 20.22
CA LYS A 141 61.95 -54.81 21.24
C LYS A 141 61.51 -53.45 20.68
N GLN A 142 62.36 -52.80 19.88
CA GLN A 142 62.04 -51.52 19.24
C GLN A 142 60.92 -51.67 18.20
N LEU A 143 60.94 -52.72 17.38
CA LEU A 143 59.89 -52.97 16.38
C LEU A 143 58.53 -53.20 17.05
N SER A 144 58.50 -53.98 18.13
CA SER A 144 57.30 -54.24 18.94
C SER A 144 56.74 -52.95 19.56
N SER A 145 57.58 -52.13 20.18
CA SER A 145 57.19 -50.84 20.76
C SER A 145 56.63 -49.87 19.70
N ASN A 146 57.28 -49.80 18.54
CA ASN A 146 56.82 -48.98 17.41
C ASN A 146 55.49 -49.49 16.82
N GLN A 147 55.29 -50.80 16.75
CA GLN A 147 54.01 -51.39 16.34
C GLN A 147 52.86 -51.02 17.28
N VAL A 148 53.07 -51.10 18.61
CA VAL A 148 52.06 -50.74 19.60
C VAL A 148 51.73 -49.25 19.52
N ALA A 149 52.74 -48.37 19.39
CA ALA A 149 52.53 -46.94 19.23
C ALA A 149 51.76 -46.61 17.94
N GLN A 150 52.09 -47.25 16.82
CA GLN A 150 51.40 -47.06 15.55
C GLN A 150 49.98 -47.63 15.55
N TYR A 151 49.74 -48.75 16.24
CA TYR A 151 48.40 -49.31 16.46
C TYR A 151 47.52 -48.32 17.24
N ASN A 152 48.04 -47.75 18.32
CA ASN A 152 47.33 -46.74 19.10
C ASN A 152 47.03 -45.49 18.26
N ALA A 153 47.97 -45.05 17.42
CA ALA A 153 47.78 -43.93 16.50
C ALA A 153 46.70 -44.22 15.43
N ALA A 154 46.71 -45.42 14.85
CA ALA A 154 45.70 -45.85 13.87
C ALA A 154 44.31 -45.99 14.51
N SER A 155 44.23 -46.56 15.72
CA SER A 155 42.99 -46.68 16.48
C SER A 155 42.41 -45.31 16.87
N ALA A 156 43.26 -44.39 17.33
CA ALA A 156 42.86 -43.02 17.62
C ALA A 156 42.40 -42.26 16.36
N ALA A 157 43.07 -42.46 15.22
CA ALA A 157 42.67 -41.86 13.95
C ALA A 157 41.34 -42.43 13.42
N GLU A 158 41.10 -43.73 13.57
CA GLU A 158 39.84 -44.39 13.20
C GLU A 158 38.69 -43.90 14.08
N ASN A 159 38.88 -43.83 15.40
CA ASN A 159 37.90 -43.28 16.33
C ASN A 159 37.56 -41.82 16.00
N ALA A 160 38.57 -40.99 15.73
CA ALA A 160 38.36 -39.59 15.32
C ALA A 160 37.64 -39.47 13.98
N ALA A 161 37.91 -40.36 13.02
CA ALA A 161 37.19 -40.42 11.74
C ALA A 161 35.74 -40.86 11.94
N GLY A 162 35.48 -41.84 12.81
CA GLY A 162 34.13 -42.27 13.18
C GLY A 162 33.32 -41.16 13.85
N THR A 163 33.91 -40.44 14.82
CA THR A 163 33.27 -39.27 15.45
C THR A 163 32.95 -38.18 14.43
N ALA A 164 33.90 -37.84 13.55
CA ALA A 164 33.67 -36.83 12.52
C ALA A 164 32.61 -37.25 11.49
N ALA A 165 32.56 -38.53 11.12
CA ALA A 165 31.54 -39.08 10.23
C ALA A 165 30.13 -39.05 10.86
N ASN A 166 30.03 -39.37 12.16
CA ASN A 166 28.76 -39.27 12.90
C ASN A 166 28.28 -37.83 13.02
N ASP A 167 29.18 -36.88 13.29
CA ASP A 167 28.88 -35.45 13.33
C ASP A 167 28.42 -34.92 11.95
N ALA A 168 29.11 -35.30 10.87
CA ALA A 168 28.72 -34.97 9.50
C ALA A 168 27.33 -35.53 9.16
N THR A 169 27.06 -36.79 9.50
CA THR A 169 25.75 -37.43 9.29
C THR A 169 24.64 -36.71 10.05
N THR A 170 24.90 -36.33 11.32
CA THR A 170 23.95 -35.60 12.15
C THR A 170 23.63 -34.23 11.56
N LYS A 171 24.66 -33.49 11.13
CA LYS A 171 24.50 -32.15 10.52
C LYS A 171 23.82 -32.22 9.15
N ARG A 172 24.12 -33.23 8.34
CA ARG A 172 23.43 -33.46 7.06
C ARG A 172 21.94 -33.73 7.29
N LYS A 173 21.58 -34.59 8.23
CA LYS A 173 20.18 -34.84 8.59
C LYS A 173 19.46 -33.56 9.04
N ALA A 174 20.13 -32.71 9.82
CA ALA A 174 19.60 -31.41 10.23
C ALA A 174 19.41 -30.46 9.04
N ALA A 175 20.35 -30.43 8.10
CA ALA A 175 20.25 -29.65 6.87
C ALA A 175 19.09 -30.11 5.99
N ASP A 176 18.91 -31.42 5.80
CA ASP A 176 17.82 -31.99 5.01
C ASP A 176 16.44 -31.70 5.64
N ALA A 177 16.36 -31.76 6.97
CA ALA A 177 15.15 -31.40 7.71
C ALA A 177 14.82 -29.91 7.56
N ALA A 178 15.81 -29.03 7.70
CA ALA A 178 15.64 -27.59 7.53
C ALA A 178 15.25 -27.22 6.09
N ALA A 179 15.88 -27.85 5.09
CA ALA A 179 15.54 -27.67 3.68
C ALA A 179 14.12 -28.18 3.35
N THR A 180 13.68 -29.27 3.98
CA THR A 180 12.31 -29.77 3.84
C THR A 180 11.29 -28.80 4.45
N LYS A 181 11.56 -28.27 5.65
CA LYS A 181 10.73 -27.25 6.29
C LYS A 181 10.64 -25.97 5.45
N ALA A 182 11.75 -25.50 4.89
CA ALA A 182 11.77 -24.35 3.99
C ALA A 182 10.93 -24.59 2.72
N ARG A 183 10.99 -25.79 2.13
CA ARG A 183 10.16 -26.16 0.98
C ARG A 183 8.66 -26.21 1.32
N GLN A 184 8.29 -26.76 2.46
CA GLN A 184 6.90 -26.78 2.93
C GLN A 184 6.34 -25.37 3.12
N LEU A 185 7.09 -24.51 3.81
CA LEU A 185 6.68 -23.11 4.02
C LEU A 185 6.67 -22.32 2.71
N SER A 186 7.55 -22.64 1.76
CA SER A 186 7.48 -22.06 0.40
C SER A 186 6.17 -22.42 -0.30
N GLN A 187 5.71 -23.66 -0.19
CA GLN A 187 4.44 -24.11 -0.78
C GLN A 187 3.25 -23.46 -0.06
N GLU A 188 3.32 -23.30 1.26
CA GLU A 188 2.30 -22.58 2.03
C GLU A 188 2.20 -21.11 1.60
N VAL A 189 3.34 -20.41 1.44
CA VAL A 189 3.39 -19.05 0.92
C VAL A 189 2.81 -18.97 -0.51
N GLN A 190 3.13 -19.94 -1.37
CA GLN A 190 2.57 -20.02 -2.72
C GLN A 190 1.04 -20.19 -2.70
N GLN A 191 0.53 -21.07 -1.85
CA GLN A 191 -0.91 -21.29 -1.72
C GLN A 191 -1.62 -20.05 -1.14
N LYS A 192 -1.05 -19.42 -0.12
CA LYS A 192 -1.58 -18.18 0.47
C LYS A 192 -1.55 -17.03 -0.53
N ALA A 193 -0.50 -16.91 -1.35
CA ALA A 193 -0.44 -15.95 -2.45
C ALA A 193 -1.57 -16.19 -3.48
N ALA A 194 -1.77 -17.44 -3.91
CA ALA A 194 -2.81 -17.79 -4.86
C ALA A 194 -4.21 -17.47 -4.31
N ASN A 195 -4.46 -17.83 -3.05
CA ASN A 195 -5.72 -17.52 -2.37
C ASN A 195 -5.92 -16.01 -2.22
N ALA A 196 -4.88 -15.27 -1.81
CA ALA A 196 -4.94 -13.82 -1.68
C ALA A 196 -5.26 -13.15 -3.03
N ALA A 197 -4.65 -13.60 -4.12
CA ALA A 197 -4.94 -13.09 -5.46
C ALA A 197 -6.41 -13.32 -5.87
N MET A 198 -6.96 -14.50 -5.58
CA MET A 198 -8.38 -14.81 -5.85
C MET A 198 -9.32 -13.97 -4.99
N THR A 199 -9.04 -13.82 -3.70
CA THR A 199 -9.84 -12.99 -2.79
C THR A 199 -9.82 -11.53 -3.21
N MET A 200 -8.65 -10.98 -3.54
CA MET A 200 -8.51 -9.61 -4.04
C MET A 200 -9.28 -9.41 -5.36
N GLN A 201 -9.29 -10.40 -6.25
CA GLN A 201 -10.08 -10.35 -7.48
C GLN A 201 -11.60 -10.33 -7.20
N GLY A 202 -12.07 -11.09 -6.21
CA GLY A 202 -13.46 -11.03 -5.74
C GLY A 202 -13.82 -9.68 -5.13
N GLN A 203 -12.97 -9.16 -4.24
CA GLN A 203 -13.16 -7.84 -3.61
C GLN A 203 -13.15 -6.70 -4.63
N LEU A 204 -12.35 -6.80 -5.70
CA LEU A 204 -12.34 -5.83 -6.80
C LEU A 204 -13.58 -5.90 -7.68
N ALA A 205 -14.17 -7.09 -7.88
CA ALA A 205 -15.44 -7.24 -8.56
C ALA A 205 -16.58 -6.62 -7.74
N ASP A 206 -16.57 -6.83 -6.42
CA ASP A 206 -17.51 -6.20 -5.48
C ASP A 206 -17.34 -4.66 -5.46
N LEU A 207 -16.09 -4.17 -5.46
CA LEU A 207 -15.79 -2.74 -5.51
C LEU A 207 -16.18 -2.11 -6.86
N ALA A 208 -16.02 -2.82 -7.98
CA ALA A 208 -16.49 -2.38 -9.29
C ALA A 208 -18.02 -2.30 -9.32
N GLY A 209 -18.71 -3.28 -8.75
CA GLY A 209 -20.16 -3.25 -8.55
C GLY A 209 -20.61 -2.08 -7.66
N ALA A 210 -19.92 -1.85 -6.54
CA ALA A 210 -20.17 -0.72 -5.64
C ALA A 210 -19.90 0.64 -6.32
N THR A 211 -18.88 0.73 -7.18
CA THR A 211 -18.56 1.94 -7.95
C THR A 211 -19.65 2.24 -8.97
N GLN A 212 -20.12 1.22 -9.69
CA GLN A 212 -21.22 1.37 -10.65
C GLN A 212 -22.52 1.77 -9.96
N LEU A 213 -22.83 1.18 -8.80
CA LEU A 213 -23.97 1.58 -7.98
C LEU A 213 -23.83 3.01 -7.45
N SER A 214 -22.63 3.40 -6.99
CA SER A 214 -22.34 4.77 -6.54
C SER A 214 -22.55 5.80 -7.65
N GLN A 215 -22.12 5.50 -8.88
CA GLN A 215 -22.37 6.33 -10.06
C GLN A 215 -23.86 6.40 -10.39
N GLN A 216 -24.59 5.30 -10.28
CA GLN A 216 -26.04 5.26 -10.50
C GLN A 216 -26.78 6.10 -9.46
N LEU A 217 -26.46 5.96 -8.17
CA LEU A 217 -27.02 6.76 -7.09
C LEU A 217 -26.70 8.24 -7.25
N GLN A 218 -25.47 8.57 -7.66
CA GLN A 218 -25.07 9.94 -7.95
C GLN A 218 -25.86 10.53 -9.14
N SER A 219 -26.09 9.75 -10.19
CA SER A 219 -26.93 10.16 -11.31
C SER A 219 -28.38 10.41 -10.88
N THR A 220 -28.95 9.53 -10.06
CA THR A 220 -30.30 9.69 -9.51
C THR A 220 -30.40 10.98 -8.69
N ARG A 221 -29.43 11.24 -7.80
CA ARG A 221 -29.38 12.47 -7.00
C ARG A 221 -29.32 13.72 -7.88
N ASN A 222 -28.45 13.72 -8.89
CA ASN A 222 -28.31 14.81 -9.85
C ASN A 222 -29.65 15.08 -10.58
N GLN A 223 -30.34 14.03 -11.01
CA GLN A 223 -31.63 14.12 -11.70
C GLN A 223 -32.75 14.64 -10.78
N GLN A 224 -32.81 14.16 -9.54
CA GLN A 224 -33.80 14.60 -8.56
C GLN A 224 -33.66 16.09 -8.24
N ALA A 225 -32.44 16.57 -7.99
CA ALA A 225 -32.19 17.99 -7.74
C ALA A 225 -32.53 18.87 -8.96
N LYS A 226 -32.19 18.40 -10.17
CA LYS A 226 -32.56 19.10 -11.41
C LYS A 226 -34.07 19.18 -11.59
N SER A 227 -34.79 18.09 -11.30
CA SER A 227 -36.25 18.05 -11.34
C SER A 227 -36.87 19.04 -10.36
N ARG A 228 -36.41 19.08 -9.10
CA ARG A 228 -36.85 20.08 -8.11
C ARG A 228 -36.67 21.51 -8.60
N TRP A 229 -35.52 21.80 -9.22
CA TRP A 229 -35.25 23.12 -9.78
C TRP A 229 -36.15 23.46 -10.96
N GLN A 230 -36.44 22.50 -11.85
CA GLN A 230 -37.38 22.71 -12.96
C GLN A 230 -38.80 22.97 -12.48
N THR A 231 -39.25 22.28 -11.43
CA THR A 231 -40.53 22.54 -10.76
C THR A 231 -40.59 23.97 -10.25
N TYR A 232 -39.55 24.45 -9.56
CA TYR A 232 -39.46 25.84 -9.10
C TYR A 232 -39.62 26.86 -10.25
N LEU A 233 -38.96 26.63 -11.39
CA LEU A 233 -39.06 27.52 -12.55
C LEU A 233 -40.47 27.53 -13.15
N ALA A 234 -41.13 26.37 -13.21
CA ALA A 234 -42.50 26.25 -13.68
C ALA A 234 -43.50 26.98 -12.76
N GLU A 235 -43.33 26.87 -11.44
CA GLU A 235 -44.14 27.59 -10.45
C GLU A 235 -43.97 29.11 -10.58
N LEU A 236 -42.73 29.59 -10.75
CA LEU A 236 -42.47 31.01 -10.93
C LEU A 236 -43.12 31.55 -12.22
N ALA A 237 -43.07 30.79 -13.31
CA ALA A 237 -43.72 31.13 -14.56
C ALA A 237 -45.26 31.11 -14.46
N ALA A 238 -45.83 30.13 -13.76
CA ALA A 238 -47.27 30.03 -13.52
C ALA A 238 -47.80 31.21 -12.70
N ALA A 239 -47.02 31.70 -11.74
CA ALA A 239 -47.32 32.91 -10.98
C ALA A 239 -47.23 34.21 -11.80
N GLY A 240 -46.90 34.12 -13.10
CA GLY A 240 -46.80 35.28 -14.01
C GLY A 240 -45.63 36.21 -13.69
N VAL A 241 -44.67 35.78 -12.87
CA VAL A 241 -43.54 36.63 -12.44
C VAL A 241 -42.34 36.42 -13.35
N LYS A 242 -41.97 37.46 -14.09
CA LYS A 242 -40.64 37.55 -14.71
C LYS A 242 -39.61 37.91 -13.63
N ALA A 243 -38.56 37.10 -13.52
CA ALA A 243 -37.50 37.31 -12.54
C ALA A 243 -36.90 38.73 -12.66
N PRO A 244 -36.94 39.55 -11.59
CA PRO A 244 -36.40 40.90 -11.62
C PRO A 244 -34.87 40.90 -11.51
N ALA A 245 -34.23 42.01 -11.86
CA ALA A 245 -32.79 42.18 -11.66
C ALA A 245 -32.43 42.17 -10.17
N ALA A 246 -31.22 41.73 -9.84
CA ALA A 246 -30.72 41.66 -8.47
C ALA A 246 -30.85 42.98 -7.71
N SER A 247 -30.59 44.12 -8.38
CA SER A 247 -30.71 45.46 -7.81
C SER A 247 -32.10 45.76 -7.25
N ALA A 248 -33.17 45.22 -7.86
CA ALA A 248 -34.54 45.42 -7.43
C ALA A 248 -34.92 44.61 -6.18
N LEU A 249 -34.18 43.55 -5.86
CA LEU A 249 -34.45 42.68 -4.70
C LEU A 249 -33.50 42.91 -3.51
N ARG A 250 -32.47 43.76 -3.66
CA ARG A 250 -31.45 43.99 -2.61
C ARG A 250 -32.03 44.49 -1.30
N ASN A 251 -33.02 45.38 -1.36
CA ASN A 251 -33.64 45.98 -0.18
C ASN A 251 -35.04 45.39 0.05
N PRO A 252 -35.22 44.54 1.08
CA PRO A 252 -36.53 43.96 1.41
C PRO A 252 -37.61 45.00 1.72
N GLY A 253 -37.25 46.21 2.14
CA GLY A 253 -38.21 47.29 2.40
C GLY A 253 -38.64 48.07 1.16
N LYS A 254 -38.07 47.79 -0.02
CA LYS A 254 -38.34 48.51 -1.28
C LYS A 254 -38.39 47.53 -2.46
N LEU A 255 -39.40 46.67 -2.46
CA LEU A 255 -39.61 45.67 -3.51
C LEU A 255 -40.53 46.18 -4.63
N PRO A 256 -40.40 45.66 -5.86
CA PRO A 256 -41.35 45.89 -6.95
C PRO A 256 -42.80 45.59 -6.54
N ALA A 257 -43.76 46.30 -7.15
CA ALA A 257 -45.18 46.08 -6.91
C ALA A 257 -45.57 44.60 -7.12
N GLY A 258 -46.37 44.07 -6.19
CA GLY A 258 -46.80 42.66 -6.19
C GLY A 258 -45.84 41.68 -5.51
N LEU A 259 -44.60 42.10 -5.20
CA LEU A 259 -43.64 41.29 -4.45
C LEU A 259 -43.68 41.62 -2.95
N LYS A 260 -43.49 40.59 -2.13
CA LYS A 260 -43.37 40.67 -0.68
C LYS A 260 -41.98 40.20 -0.23
N PRO A 261 -41.49 40.61 0.95
CA PRO A 261 -40.23 40.09 1.48
C PRO A 261 -40.32 38.58 1.67
N LEU A 262 -39.31 37.84 1.20
CA LEU A 262 -39.13 36.45 1.61
C LEU A 262 -38.65 36.47 3.06
N THR A 263 -39.24 35.65 3.92
CA THR A 263 -38.85 35.55 5.34
C THR A 263 -38.31 34.17 5.66
N ALA A 264 -37.24 34.09 6.43
CA ALA A 264 -36.71 32.87 7.01
C ALA A 264 -36.39 33.09 8.49
N ALA A 265 -36.83 32.17 9.35
CA ALA A 265 -36.77 32.32 10.82
C ALA A 265 -37.31 33.68 11.31
N GLY A 266 -38.43 34.14 10.74
CA GLY A 266 -39.08 35.40 11.09
C GLY A 266 -38.36 36.68 10.63
N LYS A 267 -37.26 36.58 9.87
CA LYS A 267 -36.50 37.74 9.37
C LYS A 267 -36.54 37.83 7.84
N PRO A 268 -36.60 39.05 7.26
CA PRO A 268 -36.48 39.22 5.81
C PRO A 268 -35.15 38.68 5.28
N VAL A 269 -35.19 38.03 4.11
CA VAL A 269 -34.03 37.47 3.40
C VAL A 269 -33.59 38.47 2.33
N PRO A 270 -32.48 39.22 2.50
CA PRO A 270 -32.07 40.24 1.55
C PRO A 270 -31.69 39.65 0.19
N GLY A 271 -32.13 40.26 -0.92
CA GLY A 271 -31.82 39.76 -2.26
C GLY A 271 -32.77 38.67 -2.77
N ALA A 272 -33.82 38.35 -2.03
CA ALA A 272 -34.91 37.46 -2.46
C ALA A 272 -36.27 38.02 -2.03
N ALA A 273 -37.31 37.66 -2.77
CA ALA A 273 -38.68 38.07 -2.49
C ALA A 273 -39.62 36.86 -2.61
N SER A 274 -40.90 37.10 -2.40
CA SER A 274 -41.98 36.16 -2.65
C SER A 274 -43.13 36.83 -3.36
N VAL A 275 -43.91 36.06 -4.10
CA VAL A 275 -45.23 36.44 -4.62
C VAL A 275 -46.25 35.46 -4.05
N VAL A 276 -47.51 35.85 -3.93
CA VAL A 276 -48.58 34.93 -3.55
C VAL A 276 -49.32 34.51 -4.81
N ASP A 277 -49.34 33.21 -5.08
CA ASP A 277 -50.08 32.60 -6.19
C ASP A 277 -50.90 31.42 -5.66
N GLY A 278 -52.20 31.39 -5.96
CA GLY A 278 -53.11 30.36 -5.42
C GLY A 278 -53.15 30.25 -3.89
N GLY A 279 -52.84 31.33 -3.16
CA GLY A 279 -52.73 31.34 -1.68
C GLY A 279 -51.39 30.81 -1.14
N ARG A 280 -50.45 30.40 -2.00
CA ARG A 280 -49.12 29.92 -1.63
C ARG A 280 -48.05 30.97 -1.92
N ALA A 281 -47.08 31.11 -1.02
CA ALA A 281 -45.91 31.95 -1.26
C ALA A 281 -44.94 31.25 -2.23
N VAL A 282 -44.74 31.83 -3.40
CA VAL A 282 -43.75 31.39 -4.39
C VAL A 282 -42.50 32.26 -4.26
N ARG A 283 -41.34 31.63 -4.12
CA ARG A 283 -40.05 32.34 -4.00
C ARG A 283 -39.68 33.03 -5.31
N VAL A 284 -39.26 34.29 -5.23
CA VAL A 284 -38.77 35.07 -6.36
C VAL A 284 -37.27 35.35 -6.16
N LEU A 285 -36.45 34.71 -6.99
CA LEU A 285 -35.00 34.92 -7.05
C LEU A 285 -34.66 35.91 -8.18
N PRO A 286 -33.52 36.63 -8.08
CA PRO A 286 -33.03 37.48 -9.17
C PRO A 286 -32.81 36.72 -10.47
N ALA A 287 -32.97 37.40 -11.61
CA ALA A 287 -32.68 36.83 -12.92
C ALA A 287 -31.23 36.30 -13.02
N GLU A 288 -30.28 37.01 -12.41
CA GLU A 288 -28.87 36.64 -12.35
C GLU A 288 -28.65 35.34 -11.55
N THR A 289 -29.40 35.16 -10.45
CA THR A 289 -29.35 33.94 -9.63
C THR A 289 -29.94 32.75 -10.39
N ILE A 290 -31.11 32.93 -11.03
CA ILE A 290 -31.74 31.86 -11.82
C ILE A 290 -30.83 31.43 -12.97
N HIS A 291 -30.20 32.38 -13.65
CA HIS A 291 -29.20 32.07 -14.67
C HIS A 291 -28.04 31.26 -14.09
N ALA A 292 -27.48 31.68 -12.96
CA ALA A 292 -26.35 30.99 -12.35
C ALA A 292 -26.69 29.54 -11.96
N VAL A 293 -27.85 29.30 -11.37
CA VAL A 293 -28.28 27.95 -11.00
C VAL A 293 -28.55 27.10 -12.26
N ASN A 294 -29.16 27.67 -13.31
CA ASN A 294 -29.33 26.98 -14.60
C ASN A 294 -28.00 26.57 -15.22
N GLN A 295 -27.03 27.48 -15.23
CA GLN A 295 -25.68 27.18 -15.71
C GLN A 295 -25.02 26.11 -14.87
N ALA A 296 -25.14 26.17 -13.54
CA ALA A 296 -24.61 25.13 -12.65
C ALA A 296 -25.17 23.73 -12.97
N PHE A 297 -26.48 23.61 -13.20
CA PHE A 297 -27.10 22.35 -13.63
C PHE A 297 -26.61 21.88 -15.01
N ALA A 298 -26.27 22.80 -15.92
CA ALA A 298 -25.69 22.46 -17.22
C ALA A 298 -24.25 21.92 -17.11
N LEU A 299 -23.56 22.16 -15.98
CA LEU A 299 -22.23 21.62 -15.71
C LEU A 299 -22.25 20.19 -15.15
N LEU A 300 -23.41 19.68 -14.69
CA LEU A 300 -23.46 18.34 -14.08
C LEU A 300 -22.91 17.26 -15.02
N GLY A 301 -22.07 16.39 -14.46
CA GLY A 301 -21.36 15.33 -15.19
C GLY A 301 -20.12 15.81 -15.95
N LYS A 302 -19.83 17.11 -16.02
CA LYS A 302 -18.57 17.60 -16.62
C LYS A 302 -17.38 17.13 -15.77
N PRO A 303 -16.25 16.75 -16.40
CA PRO A 303 -15.13 16.18 -15.67
C PRO A 303 -14.51 17.14 -14.65
N TYR A 304 -14.02 16.57 -13.56
CA TYR A 304 -13.18 17.28 -12.61
C TYR A 304 -11.78 17.54 -13.19
N GLY A 305 -11.16 18.66 -12.79
CA GLY A 305 -9.75 18.94 -13.07
C GLY A 305 -9.12 19.82 -12.00
N VAL A 306 -7.90 19.48 -11.58
CA VAL A 306 -7.12 20.24 -10.60
C VAL A 306 -6.88 21.65 -11.12
N ALA A 307 -7.18 22.66 -10.30
CA ALA A 307 -7.09 24.09 -10.64
C ALA A 307 -7.84 24.50 -11.93
N ALA A 308 -8.72 23.66 -12.46
CA ALA A 308 -9.41 23.91 -13.72
C ALA A 308 -10.53 24.93 -13.54
N THR A 309 -10.68 25.83 -14.50
CA THR A 309 -11.68 26.91 -14.46
C THR A 309 -12.80 26.74 -15.48
N GLY A 310 -12.83 25.63 -16.25
CA GLY A 310 -13.71 25.41 -17.40
C GLY A 310 -13.05 25.73 -18.75
N PRO A 311 -13.69 25.38 -19.88
CA PRO A 311 -15.00 24.72 -19.99
C PRO A 311 -14.94 23.18 -20.02
N GLU A 312 -13.77 22.61 -20.30
CA GLU A 312 -13.59 21.15 -20.46
C GLU A 312 -13.57 20.41 -19.13
N LYS A 313 -13.02 21.04 -18.09
CA LYS A 313 -12.91 20.49 -16.74
C LYS A 313 -13.10 21.58 -15.69
N TYR A 314 -13.58 21.20 -14.52
CA TYR A 314 -13.87 22.13 -13.43
C TYR A 314 -13.18 21.69 -12.14
N GLY A 315 -12.48 22.62 -11.49
CA GLY A 315 -11.84 22.42 -10.18
C GLY A 315 -12.63 23.08 -9.05
N CYS A 316 -12.02 23.19 -7.87
CA CYS A 316 -12.64 23.61 -6.59
C CYS A 316 -13.40 24.94 -6.61
N LEU A 317 -13.18 25.76 -7.63
CA LEU A 317 -13.82 27.04 -7.84
C LEU A 317 -14.41 27.18 -9.26
N GLY A 318 -13.96 26.35 -10.21
CA GLY A 318 -14.23 26.52 -11.64
C GLY A 318 -15.72 26.46 -11.99
N ALA A 319 -16.46 25.53 -11.39
CA ALA A 319 -17.89 25.38 -11.63
C ALA A 319 -18.68 26.62 -11.17
N ALA A 320 -18.37 27.13 -9.97
CA ALA A 320 -18.96 28.35 -9.43
C ALA A 320 -18.63 29.59 -10.27
N ARG A 321 -17.38 29.74 -10.75
CA ARG A 321 -16.99 30.86 -11.63
C ARG A 321 -17.76 30.85 -12.94
N THR A 322 -17.87 29.69 -13.57
CA THR A 322 -18.54 29.53 -14.86
C THR A 322 -20.03 29.77 -14.72
N ALA A 323 -20.66 29.19 -13.69
CA ALA A 323 -22.09 29.36 -13.45
C ALA A 323 -22.49 30.83 -13.32
N TRP A 324 -21.70 31.63 -12.61
CA TRP A 324 -22.02 33.02 -12.31
C TRP A 324 -21.68 34.02 -13.43
N GLN A 325 -21.05 33.57 -14.53
CA GLN A 325 -20.85 34.39 -15.73
C GLN A 325 -22.15 34.52 -16.57
N PRO A 326 -22.37 35.65 -17.27
CA PRO A 326 -21.50 36.83 -17.35
C PRO A 326 -21.73 37.87 -16.23
N TYR A 327 -22.73 37.65 -15.38
CA TYR A 327 -23.22 38.67 -14.43
C TYR A 327 -22.22 39.03 -13.33
N THR A 328 -21.39 38.10 -12.89
CA THR A 328 -20.26 38.41 -12.02
C THR A 328 -19.03 37.59 -12.41
N THR A 329 -17.86 38.22 -12.30
CA THR A 329 -16.58 37.54 -12.48
C THR A 329 -16.01 37.25 -11.10
N LEU A 330 -16.27 36.05 -10.60
CA LEU A 330 -15.66 35.57 -9.38
C LEU A 330 -14.12 35.55 -9.54
N PRO A 331 -13.35 36.05 -8.55
CA PRO A 331 -11.90 35.94 -8.53
C PRO A 331 -11.40 34.52 -8.80
N ASN A 332 -10.18 34.38 -9.30
CA ASN A 332 -9.56 33.09 -9.61
C ASN A 332 -8.99 32.36 -8.37
N LEU A 333 -9.06 32.97 -7.19
CA LEU A 333 -8.60 32.40 -5.91
C LEU A 333 -9.73 32.45 -4.89
N ILE A 334 -9.97 31.34 -4.19
CA ILE A 334 -11.05 31.20 -3.20
C ILE A 334 -10.91 32.24 -2.07
N GLY A 335 -9.69 32.42 -1.55
CA GLY A 335 -9.38 33.45 -0.55
C GLY A 335 -9.65 34.89 -1.01
N LYS A 336 -9.76 35.14 -2.32
CA LYS A 336 -10.15 36.45 -2.89
C LYS A 336 -11.65 36.56 -3.14
N VAL A 337 -12.38 35.45 -3.23
CA VAL A 337 -13.85 35.44 -3.36
C VAL A 337 -14.48 35.91 -2.05
N TYR A 338 -14.10 35.30 -0.92
CA TYR A 338 -14.67 35.60 0.40
C TYR A 338 -14.79 37.09 0.76
N PRO A 339 -13.71 37.91 0.69
CA PRO A 339 -13.79 39.33 1.04
C PRO A 339 -14.66 40.19 0.11
N ASN A 340 -15.04 39.68 -1.07
CA ASN A 340 -15.73 40.46 -2.11
C ASN A 340 -17.25 40.31 -2.10
N TYR A 341 -17.81 39.35 -1.36
CA TYR A 341 -19.25 39.06 -1.38
C TYR A 341 -19.85 38.98 0.02
N GLN A 342 -21.02 39.58 0.19
CA GLN A 342 -21.73 39.63 1.47
C GLN A 342 -22.08 38.22 1.99
N GLN A 343 -21.73 37.94 3.25
CA GLN A 343 -22.10 36.70 3.93
C GLN A 343 -23.58 36.74 4.31
N VAL A 344 -24.25 35.60 4.16
CA VAL A 344 -25.64 35.40 4.60
C VAL A 344 -25.71 34.37 5.74
N PRO A 345 -26.63 34.54 6.70
CA PRO A 345 -26.88 33.53 7.73
C PRO A 345 -27.32 32.19 7.11
N GLY A 346 -26.98 31.06 7.75
CA GLY A 346 -27.35 29.71 7.27
C GLY A 346 -28.85 29.56 7.00
N ALA A 347 -29.70 30.04 7.92
CA ALA A 347 -31.15 30.03 7.75
C ALA A 347 -31.66 30.90 6.58
N SER A 348 -30.83 31.80 6.04
CA SER A 348 -31.16 32.69 4.93
C SER A 348 -30.54 32.24 3.60
N VAL A 349 -29.82 31.12 3.57
CA VAL A 349 -29.24 30.56 2.34
C VAL A 349 -30.34 30.29 1.32
N GLN A 350 -30.08 30.64 0.06
CA GLN A 350 -30.98 30.43 -1.06
C GLN A 350 -30.23 29.77 -2.22
N PRO A 351 -30.93 29.10 -3.14
CA PRO A 351 -30.31 28.58 -4.36
C PRO A 351 -29.48 29.65 -5.07
N GLY A 352 -28.27 29.28 -5.48
CA GLY A 352 -27.31 30.15 -6.13
C GLY A 352 -26.25 30.75 -5.20
N ASP A 353 -26.48 30.84 -3.88
CA ASP A 353 -25.46 31.32 -2.95
C ASP A 353 -24.16 30.49 -3.06
N LEU A 354 -23.02 31.16 -2.92
CA LEU A 354 -21.71 30.51 -2.92
C LEU A 354 -21.46 29.93 -1.54
N LEU A 355 -21.32 28.62 -1.47
CA LEU A 355 -20.97 27.92 -0.24
C LEU A 355 -19.46 27.72 -0.22
N VAL A 356 -18.79 28.35 0.73
CA VAL A 356 -17.33 28.33 0.86
C VAL A 356 -16.94 27.39 1.99
N MET A 357 -16.06 26.44 1.69
CA MET A 357 -15.56 25.44 2.63
C MET A 357 -14.16 25.81 3.08
N GLY A 358 -13.89 25.55 4.35
CA GLY A 358 -12.65 25.94 4.98
C GLY A 358 -12.71 25.86 6.49
N SER A 359 -11.58 26.17 7.11
CA SER A 359 -11.50 26.39 8.54
C SER A 359 -10.53 27.53 8.84
N ARG A 360 -10.46 27.95 10.11
CA ARG A 360 -9.49 28.97 10.54
C ARG A 360 -8.04 28.46 10.47
N SER A 361 -7.81 27.16 10.66
CA SER A 361 -6.47 26.55 10.65
C SER A 361 -6.00 26.21 9.23
N VAL A 362 -6.92 25.84 8.34
CA VAL A 362 -6.62 25.32 7.00
C VAL A 362 -6.70 26.40 5.91
N GLY A 363 -7.47 27.46 6.16
CA GLY A 363 -7.85 28.40 5.11
C GLY A 363 -9.06 27.91 4.30
N LEU A 364 -9.38 28.64 3.23
CA LEU A 364 -10.55 28.36 2.38
C LEU A 364 -10.12 27.56 1.15
N PHE A 365 -10.75 26.42 0.88
CA PHE A 365 -10.27 25.45 -0.10
C PHE A 365 -11.29 25.01 -1.16
N HIS A 366 -12.59 25.23 -0.97
CA HIS A 366 -13.60 24.83 -1.97
C HIS A 366 -14.80 25.78 -2.01
N ILE A 367 -15.43 25.91 -3.19
CA ILE A 367 -16.69 26.64 -3.38
C ILE A 367 -17.69 25.80 -4.18
N GLY A 368 -18.88 25.60 -3.60
CA GLY A 368 -20.07 25.06 -4.27
C GLY A 368 -21.16 26.13 -4.47
N ILE A 369 -22.21 25.77 -5.20
CA ILE A 369 -23.40 26.60 -5.41
C ILE A 369 -24.56 25.96 -4.67
N ALA A 370 -25.17 26.68 -3.74
CA ALA A 370 -26.28 26.20 -2.93
C ALA A 370 -27.49 25.80 -3.79
N LEU A 371 -28.17 24.74 -3.38
CA LEU A 371 -29.48 24.32 -3.83
C LEU A 371 -30.44 24.23 -2.64
N ASP A 372 -31.72 23.96 -2.91
CA ASP A 372 -32.67 23.60 -1.86
C ASP A 372 -32.32 22.25 -1.22
N GLY A 373 -32.80 22.01 0.01
CA GLY A 373 -32.64 20.71 0.69
C GLY A 373 -31.26 20.47 1.30
N GLY A 374 -30.47 21.52 1.53
CA GLY A 374 -29.13 21.38 2.12
C GLY A 374 -28.12 20.74 1.17
N GLU A 375 -28.31 20.95 -0.14
CA GLU A 375 -27.45 20.43 -1.18
C GLU A 375 -26.68 21.54 -1.90
N MET A 376 -25.69 21.15 -2.69
CA MET A 376 -24.95 22.05 -3.55
C MET A 376 -24.53 21.37 -4.86
N ILE A 377 -24.33 22.18 -5.89
CA ILE A 377 -23.59 21.79 -7.09
C ILE A 377 -22.14 22.18 -6.90
N ALA A 378 -21.25 21.20 -7.04
CA ALA A 378 -19.82 21.41 -6.87
C ALA A 378 -19.01 20.49 -7.78
N ALA A 379 -17.80 20.93 -8.14
CA ALA A 379 -16.80 20.05 -8.75
C ALA A 379 -16.22 19.15 -7.65
N ASP A 380 -16.43 17.84 -7.78
CA ASP A 380 -16.05 16.86 -6.79
C ASP A 380 -14.98 15.93 -7.36
N GLU A 381 -13.84 15.87 -6.69
CA GLU A 381 -12.70 15.05 -7.08
C GLU A 381 -12.95 13.56 -6.82
N GLY A 382 -13.61 13.23 -5.70
CA GLY A 382 -13.96 11.85 -5.35
C GLY A 382 -15.02 11.27 -6.29
N LYS A 383 -15.88 12.13 -6.87
CA LYS A 383 -16.82 11.77 -7.93
C LYS A 383 -16.29 12.02 -9.34
N GLY A 384 -15.08 12.55 -9.47
CA GLY A 384 -14.41 12.85 -10.75
C GLY A 384 -15.16 13.80 -11.67
N SER A 385 -16.17 14.52 -11.17
CA SER A 385 -17.09 15.31 -11.99
C SER A 385 -17.79 16.40 -11.19
N VAL A 386 -18.46 17.33 -11.89
CA VAL A 386 -19.40 18.26 -11.27
C VAL A 386 -20.69 17.50 -10.93
N VAL A 387 -21.08 17.52 -9.65
CA VAL A 387 -22.19 16.73 -9.12
C VAL A 387 -23.04 17.54 -8.15
N VAL A 388 -24.23 17.02 -7.85
CA VAL A 388 -25.02 17.42 -6.69
C VAL A 388 -24.55 16.64 -5.48
N THR A 389 -24.18 17.32 -4.41
CA THR A 389 -23.74 16.71 -3.15
C THR A 389 -24.38 17.41 -1.95
N ALA A 390 -24.32 16.78 -0.78
CA ALA A 390 -24.77 17.42 0.45
C ALA A 390 -23.80 18.54 0.81
N VAL A 391 -24.30 19.59 1.46
CA VAL A 391 -23.42 20.61 2.02
C VAL A 391 -22.61 19.97 3.16
N PRO A 392 -21.27 19.98 3.11
CA PRO A 392 -20.43 19.31 4.11
C PRO A 392 -20.34 20.12 5.41
N ASP A 393 -19.98 19.45 6.50
CA ASP A 393 -19.77 20.07 7.82
C ASP A 393 -18.62 21.11 7.82
N SER A 394 -17.74 21.05 6.81
CA SER A 394 -16.67 22.02 6.58
C SER A 394 -17.14 23.34 5.96
N LEU A 395 -18.46 23.59 5.91
CA LEU A 395 -19.01 24.88 5.49
C LEU A 395 -18.50 26.01 6.40
N TYR A 396 -17.68 26.89 5.84
CA TYR A 396 -17.16 28.06 6.52
C TYR A 396 -18.12 29.25 6.44
N ALA A 397 -18.66 29.51 5.25
CA ALA A 397 -19.58 30.62 5.02
C ALA A 397 -20.43 30.42 3.77
N ALA A 398 -21.64 31.01 3.76
CA ALA A 398 -22.44 31.20 2.56
C ALA A 398 -22.39 32.67 2.13
N LEU A 399 -22.12 32.94 0.86
CA LEU A 399 -21.99 34.28 0.29
C LEU A 399 -23.03 34.50 -0.80
N ARG A 400 -23.63 35.68 -0.85
CA ARG A 400 -24.64 36.04 -1.86
C ARG A 400 -24.11 37.06 -2.87
N PRO A 401 -23.76 36.64 -4.11
CA PRO A 401 -23.17 37.55 -5.09
C PRO A 401 -24.06 38.75 -5.45
N THR A 402 -25.38 38.57 -5.43
CA THR A 402 -26.37 39.60 -5.78
C THR A 402 -26.50 40.73 -4.75
N LEU A 403 -25.93 40.58 -3.55
CA LEU A 403 -25.86 41.66 -2.55
C LEU A 403 -24.62 42.55 -2.71
N GLY A 404 -23.63 42.13 -3.51
CA GLY A 404 -22.38 42.87 -3.71
C GLY A 404 -21.42 42.78 -2.52
N LYS A 405 -20.56 43.80 -2.38
CA LYS A 405 -19.49 43.82 -1.38
C LYS A 405 -20.05 43.77 0.05
N PRO A 406 -19.32 43.15 0.99
CA PRO A 406 -19.70 43.13 2.39
C PRO A 406 -19.92 44.52 2.98
N VAL A 407 -20.98 44.68 3.78
CA VAL A 407 -21.25 45.90 4.57
C VAL A 407 -20.16 46.12 5.61
N LYS A 408 -19.61 45.03 6.16
CA LYS A 408 -18.44 45.04 7.05
C LYS A 408 -17.28 44.32 6.36
N PRO A 409 -16.05 44.88 6.35
CA PRO A 409 -14.89 44.20 5.78
C PRO A 409 -14.74 42.78 6.35
N GLN A 410 -14.54 41.81 5.46
CA GLN A 410 -14.31 40.41 5.81
C GLN A 410 -12.88 40.05 5.41
N VAL A 411 -12.19 39.27 6.24
CA VAL A 411 -10.83 38.81 5.97
C VAL A 411 -10.87 37.29 5.87
N ALA A 412 -10.36 36.75 4.76
CA ALA A 412 -10.25 35.31 4.62
C ALA A 412 -9.24 34.77 5.65
N PRO A 413 -9.49 33.59 6.26
CA PRO A 413 -8.52 32.96 7.14
C PRO A 413 -7.21 32.74 6.38
N ALA A 414 -6.10 33.17 7.00
CA ALA A 414 -4.78 32.93 6.45
C ALA A 414 -4.43 31.45 6.63
N ALA A 415 -4.06 30.80 5.54
CA ALA A 415 -3.39 29.51 5.62
C ALA A 415 -2.08 29.69 6.40
N THR A 416 -1.85 28.91 7.45
CA THR A 416 -0.48 28.68 7.92
C THR A 416 0.27 28.03 6.75
N SER A 417 1.53 28.38 6.53
CA SER A 417 2.29 28.16 5.27
C SER A 417 2.55 26.70 4.85
N GLU A 418 1.78 25.75 5.37
CA GLU A 418 1.81 24.31 5.11
C GLU A 418 0.41 23.80 4.69
N ALA A 419 -0.39 24.63 4.02
CA ALA A 419 -1.75 24.26 3.62
C ALA A 419 -1.76 23.12 2.59
N TYR A 420 -2.01 21.93 3.14
CA TYR A 420 -2.25 20.63 2.53
C TYR A 420 -3.17 20.66 1.31
N ALA A 421 -2.98 19.66 0.42
CA ALA A 421 -3.79 19.41 -0.76
C ALA A 421 -5.21 18.95 -0.40
N PHE A 422 -6.11 19.89 -0.11
CA PHE A 422 -7.54 19.61 0.02
C PHE A 422 -8.16 19.31 -1.34
N ARG A 423 -8.84 18.16 -1.43
CA ARG A 423 -9.58 17.72 -2.62
C ARG A 423 -10.95 18.41 -2.70
N CYS A 424 -11.35 18.76 -3.92
CA CYS A 424 -12.66 19.38 -4.16
C CYS A 424 -13.80 18.39 -3.90
N GLY A 425 -14.94 18.84 -3.36
CA GLY A 425 -16.12 17.99 -3.14
C GLY A 425 -16.15 17.16 -1.85
N ASN A 426 -15.18 17.33 -0.95
CA ASN A 426 -15.13 16.68 0.37
C ASN A 426 -14.90 15.15 0.32
N THR A 427 -13.68 14.76 -0.04
CA THR A 427 -13.10 13.46 0.37
C THR A 427 -11.62 13.65 0.70
N ALA A 428 -11.27 13.52 1.98
CA ALA A 428 -9.89 13.47 2.46
C ALA A 428 -9.25 12.13 2.09
N THR A 429 -9.03 11.83 0.81
CA THR A 429 -8.51 10.50 0.39
C THR A 429 -7.42 10.51 -0.67
N SER A 430 -6.68 11.61 -0.87
CA SER A 430 -5.28 11.44 -1.28
C SER A 430 -4.36 12.35 -0.51
N TYR A 431 -3.53 11.72 0.30
CA TYR A 431 -2.35 12.35 0.85
C TYR A 431 -1.19 12.00 -0.09
N ASP A 432 -0.58 13.02 -0.70
CA ASP A 432 0.73 12.87 -1.32
C ASP A 432 1.76 12.87 -0.19
N VAL A 433 2.23 11.68 0.18
CA VAL A 433 3.06 11.43 1.37
C VAL A 433 4.57 11.35 1.04
N GLY A 434 4.97 11.90 -0.12
CA GLY A 434 6.37 12.01 -0.52
C GLY A 434 7.02 10.67 -0.92
N SER A 435 8.13 10.75 -1.65
CA SER A 435 8.87 9.61 -2.22
C SER A 435 9.93 9.00 -1.28
N GLY A 436 9.81 9.20 0.03
CA GLY A 436 10.81 8.72 0.99
C GLY A 436 10.81 7.19 1.11
N ALA A 437 11.98 6.59 1.30
CA ALA A 437 12.12 5.15 1.52
C ALA A 437 11.44 4.72 2.83
N TRP A 438 10.51 3.77 2.76
CA TRP A 438 9.88 3.17 3.95
C TRP A 438 10.60 1.90 4.38
N THR A 439 10.81 1.73 5.68
CA THR A 439 11.36 0.52 6.31
C THR A 439 10.41 -0.03 7.36
N TRP A 440 10.62 -1.30 7.74
CA TRP A 440 9.97 -1.87 8.91
C TRP A 440 10.42 -1.19 10.21
N PRO A 441 9.50 -1.02 11.19
CA PRO A 441 9.81 -0.37 12.46
C PRO A 441 10.67 -1.23 13.39
N LEU A 442 10.77 -2.54 13.10
CA LEU A 442 11.60 -3.51 13.82
C LEU A 442 12.44 -4.28 12.81
N ALA A 443 13.64 -4.71 13.21
CA ALA A 443 14.51 -5.50 12.35
C ALA A 443 13.99 -6.94 12.17
N ASP A 444 14.15 -7.50 10.97
CA ASP A 444 13.69 -8.84 10.61
C ASP A 444 14.11 -9.93 11.60
N GLY A 445 13.17 -10.81 11.93
CA GLY A 445 13.41 -11.96 12.82
C GLY A 445 13.48 -11.59 14.32
N ARG A 446 13.09 -10.36 14.69
CA ARG A 446 13.02 -9.90 16.08
C ARG A 446 11.58 -9.72 16.60
N TYR A 447 10.59 -9.99 15.77
CA TYR A 447 9.18 -9.73 16.06
C TYR A 447 8.25 -10.72 15.36
N GLU A 448 7.02 -10.79 15.84
CA GLU A 448 5.88 -11.42 15.18
C GLU A 448 4.87 -10.37 14.72
N ILE A 449 3.96 -10.72 13.81
CA ILE A 449 2.79 -9.88 13.48
C ILE A 449 1.66 -10.31 14.43
N GLY A 450 1.28 -9.40 15.34
CA GLY A 450 0.26 -9.61 16.36
C GLY A 450 -1.10 -9.06 15.92
N THR A 451 -1.83 -8.47 16.88
CA THR A 451 -3.17 -7.93 16.69
C THR A 451 -3.24 -6.97 15.50
N PRO A 452 -4.08 -7.24 14.49
CA PRO A 452 -4.21 -6.38 13.32
C PRO A 452 -4.97 -5.10 13.61
N TYR A 453 -4.73 -4.09 12.76
CA TYR A 453 -5.56 -2.88 12.69
C TYR A 453 -7.02 -3.23 12.40
N GLY A 454 -7.94 -2.48 13.00
CA GLY A 454 -9.38 -2.63 12.79
C GLY A 454 -10.03 -3.80 13.53
N GLN A 455 -9.26 -4.57 14.31
CA GLN A 455 -9.84 -5.63 15.15
C GLN A 455 -10.84 -5.04 16.13
N SER A 456 -12.09 -5.48 16.08
CA SER A 456 -13.14 -5.03 17.00
C SER A 456 -13.01 -5.71 18.37
N GLY A 457 -13.29 -4.97 19.44
CA GLY A 457 -13.30 -5.53 20.79
C GLY A 457 -13.40 -4.50 21.91
N ALA A 458 -13.84 -4.96 23.09
CA ALA A 458 -14.01 -4.12 24.27
C ALA A 458 -12.68 -3.68 24.92
N LEU A 459 -11.53 -4.20 24.46
CA LEU A 459 -10.21 -3.82 24.95
C LEU A 459 -9.81 -2.40 24.51
N TRP A 460 -10.47 -1.83 23.49
CA TRP A 460 -10.19 -0.50 22.97
C TRP A 460 -11.38 0.42 23.20
N SER A 461 -11.11 1.63 23.71
CA SER A 461 -12.13 2.65 24.01
C SER A 461 -12.87 3.16 22.76
N SER A 462 -12.23 3.09 21.60
CA SER A 462 -12.81 3.31 20.26
C SER A 462 -13.69 2.15 19.79
N GLY A 463 -13.69 1.00 20.48
CA GLY A 463 -14.33 -0.24 20.05
C GLY A 463 -13.52 -1.04 19.00
N VAL A 464 -12.42 -0.48 18.48
CA VAL A 464 -11.56 -1.08 17.46
C VAL A 464 -10.08 -0.76 17.70
N HIS A 465 -9.20 -1.68 17.31
CA HIS A 465 -7.76 -1.50 17.36
C HIS A 465 -7.26 -0.48 16.32
N THR A 466 -6.56 0.56 16.75
CA THR A 466 -6.17 1.72 15.91
C THR A 466 -4.81 1.60 15.23
N GLY A 467 -4.07 0.52 15.48
CA GLY A 467 -2.73 0.29 14.95
C GLY A 467 -2.47 -1.17 14.61
N GLN A 468 -1.22 -1.49 14.31
CA GLN A 468 -0.72 -2.85 14.15
C GLN A 468 0.22 -3.18 15.31
N ASP A 469 -0.05 -4.28 16.00
CA ASP A 469 0.83 -4.75 17.06
C ASP A 469 1.91 -5.67 16.51
N PHE A 470 3.14 -5.47 16.99
CA PHE A 470 4.29 -6.32 16.72
C PHE A 470 4.85 -6.87 18.04
N PRO A 471 4.39 -8.07 18.47
CA PRO A 471 4.96 -8.76 19.62
C PRO A 471 6.46 -8.95 19.47
N ALA A 472 7.21 -8.48 20.46
CA ALA A 472 8.67 -8.54 20.48
C ALA A 472 9.15 -8.41 21.93
N ALA A 473 10.33 -8.98 22.22
CA ALA A 473 10.90 -8.88 23.57
C ALA A 473 11.18 -7.42 23.95
N THR A 474 10.92 -7.06 25.21
CA THR A 474 11.30 -5.76 25.79
C THR A 474 12.77 -5.47 25.52
N GLY A 475 13.07 -4.23 25.10
CA GLY A 475 14.42 -3.80 24.71
C GLY A 475 14.75 -4.02 23.23
N THR A 476 13.87 -4.63 22.43
CA THR A 476 14.08 -4.74 20.98
C THR A 476 14.13 -3.35 20.34
N PRO A 477 15.18 -2.99 19.57
CA PRO A 477 15.31 -1.66 18.97
C PRO A 477 14.15 -1.32 18.03
N VAL A 478 13.54 -0.15 18.25
CA VAL A 478 12.48 0.43 17.40
C VAL A 478 13.08 1.51 16.52
N ARG A 479 12.71 1.52 15.24
CA ARG A 479 13.25 2.40 14.21
C ARG A 479 12.16 3.25 13.57
N ALA A 480 12.52 4.48 13.18
CA ALA A 480 11.68 5.32 12.34
C ALA A 480 11.44 4.63 10.99
N VAL A 481 10.19 4.56 10.54
CA VAL A 481 9.85 3.87 9.28
C VAL A 481 10.17 4.74 8.08
N THR A 482 10.15 6.06 8.24
CA THR A 482 10.60 7.03 7.24
C THR A 482 11.09 8.30 7.93
N ALA A 483 11.68 9.22 7.19
CA ALA A 483 12.25 10.46 7.73
C ALA A 483 11.15 11.41 8.22
N GLY A 484 11.40 12.16 9.30
CA GLY A 484 10.43 13.10 9.85
C GLY A 484 10.93 13.84 11.09
N THR A 485 10.01 14.54 11.76
CA THR A 485 10.27 15.31 12.98
C THR A 485 9.63 14.63 14.18
N ILE A 486 10.40 14.43 15.24
CA ILE A 486 9.98 13.74 16.46
C ILE A 486 9.07 14.61 17.31
N ARG A 487 8.04 13.98 17.87
CA ARG A 487 7.19 14.41 18.98
C ARG A 487 7.26 13.34 20.07
N VAL A 488 7.68 13.69 21.27
CA VAL A 488 7.68 12.77 22.42
C VAL A 488 6.47 13.03 23.29
N GLU A 489 5.69 11.98 23.57
CA GLU A 489 4.43 12.05 24.29
C GLU A 489 4.34 10.94 25.35
N HIS A 490 3.53 11.18 26.39
CA HIS A 490 3.31 10.19 27.48
C HIS A 490 1.81 10.02 27.83
N PRO A 491 0.93 9.68 26.87
CA PRO A 491 -0.49 9.53 27.18
C PRO A 491 -0.73 8.22 27.94
N ALA A 492 -1.72 8.22 28.85
CA ALA A 492 -2.00 7.10 29.74
C ALA A 492 -2.19 5.75 29.01
N TRP A 493 -2.76 5.77 27.79
CA TRP A 493 -2.96 4.56 27.00
C TRP A 493 -1.68 4.02 26.37
N ALA A 494 -0.75 4.87 25.93
CA ALA A 494 0.45 4.46 25.19
C ALA A 494 1.68 4.28 26.08
N GLY A 495 1.69 4.86 27.28
CA GLY A 495 2.93 5.00 28.04
C GLY A 495 3.90 5.91 27.29
N ASN A 496 5.15 5.49 27.10
CA ASN A 496 6.09 6.22 26.26
C ASN A 496 5.72 6.08 24.77
N LEU A 497 5.46 7.22 24.14
CA LEU A 497 5.08 7.33 22.73
C LEU A 497 6.08 8.22 21.99
N VAL A 498 6.61 7.71 20.89
CA VAL A 498 7.23 8.55 19.86
C VAL A 498 6.20 8.72 18.76
N ARG A 499 5.88 9.97 18.42
CA ARG A 499 5.17 10.34 17.20
C ARG A 499 6.19 10.96 16.25
N ILE A 500 6.11 10.63 14.97
CA ILE A 500 6.93 11.24 13.93
C ILE A 500 6.00 11.92 12.94
N ASP A 501 6.16 13.23 12.81
CA ASP A 501 5.53 14.01 11.75
C ASP A 501 6.41 13.93 10.48
N HIS A 502 5.87 13.32 9.44
CA HIS A 502 6.55 13.15 8.16
C HIS A 502 6.26 14.28 7.17
N GLY A 503 5.47 15.28 7.58
CA GLY A 503 4.89 16.29 6.72
C GLY A 503 3.64 15.77 6.00
N ASN A 504 2.95 16.68 5.30
CA ASN A 504 1.75 16.36 4.53
C ASN A 504 0.61 15.70 5.33
N GLY A 505 0.54 15.91 6.65
CA GLY A 505 -0.48 15.32 7.52
C GLY A 505 -0.29 13.82 7.77
N LEU A 506 0.84 13.26 7.36
CA LEU A 506 1.24 11.89 7.66
C LEU A 506 2.02 11.86 8.97
N GLU A 507 1.53 11.07 9.91
CA GLU A 507 2.24 10.79 11.15
C GLU A 507 2.40 9.28 11.34
N THR A 508 3.46 8.88 12.04
CA THR A 508 3.58 7.53 12.58
C THR A 508 3.77 7.54 14.07
N LEU A 509 3.16 6.59 14.76
CA LEU A 509 3.17 6.48 16.21
C LEU A 509 3.81 5.16 16.63
N TYR A 510 4.63 5.21 17.67
CA TYR A 510 5.37 4.11 18.24
C TYR A 510 5.11 4.08 19.75
N ALA A 511 4.13 3.28 20.16
CA ALA A 511 3.63 3.23 21.53
C ALA A 511 4.21 2.06 22.33
N HIS A 512 3.93 2.07 23.64
CA HIS A 512 4.33 1.08 24.64
C HIS A 512 5.85 0.95 24.80
N LEU A 513 6.61 1.99 24.48
CA LEU A 513 8.08 1.93 24.47
C LEU A 513 8.66 1.81 25.89
N SER A 514 9.70 1.00 26.06
CA SER A 514 10.46 0.94 27.34
C SER A 514 11.46 2.07 27.47
N SER A 515 11.91 2.62 26.33
CA SER A 515 12.85 3.75 26.27
C SER A 515 12.68 4.51 24.96
N ILE A 516 13.02 5.80 25.00
CA ILE A 516 13.08 6.71 23.86
C ILE A 516 14.54 7.17 23.72
N THR A 517 15.12 7.03 22.53
CA THR A 517 16.53 7.35 22.25
C THR A 517 16.73 8.64 21.45
N VAL A 518 15.65 9.39 21.22
CA VAL A 518 15.63 10.63 20.44
C VAL A 518 15.00 11.77 21.23
N ALA A 519 15.39 13.01 20.91
CA ALA A 519 14.86 14.21 21.56
C ALA A 519 13.60 14.73 20.86
N ASP A 520 12.69 15.31 21.63
CA ASP A 520 11.54 16.03 21.10
C ASP A 520 11.97 17.16 20.13
N GLY A 521 11.27 17.29 19.00
CA GLY A 521 11.58 18.26 17.95
C GLY A 521 12.78 17.92 17.04
N SER A 522 13.50 16.82 17.29
CA SER A 522 14.62 16.42 16.44
C SER A 522 14.17 15.81 15.11
N ARG A 523 15.01 15.91 14.07
CA ARG A 523 14.79 15.19 12.80
C ARG A 523 15.41 13.81 12.85
N VAL A 524 14.74 12.84 12.23
CA VAL A 524 15.22 11.47 12.08
C VAL A 524 15.18 11.02 10.63
N ALA A 525 16.08 10.12 10.27
CA ALA A 525 16.08 9.43 8.97
C ALA A 525 15.31 8.10 9.02
N ALA A 526 14.88 7.60 7.86
CA ALA A 526 14.35 6.25 7.75
C ALA A 526 15.35 5.22 8.29
N GLY A 527 14.87 4.29 9.12
CA GLY A 527 15.69 3.24 9.75
C GLY A 527 16.48 3.69 10.98
N GLN A 528 16.49 4.98 11.33
CA GLN A 528 17.14 5.46 12.54
C GLN A 528 16.44 4.91 13.79
N GLN A 529 17.21 4.44 14.77
CA GLN A 529 16.66 3.98 16.04
C GLN A 529 16.07 5.16 16.83
N ILE A 530 14.83 4.99 17.31
CA ILE A 530 14.07 6.00 18.05
C ILE A 530 13.71 5.56 19.47
N GLY A 531 13.83 4.26 19.78
CA GLY A 531 13.50 3.73 21.09
C GLY A 531 13.66 2.22 21.16
N ALA A 532 12.99 1.62 22.13
CA ALA A 532 12.93 0.17 22.27
C ALA A 532 11.54 -0.31 22.70
N VAL A 533 11.17 -1.51 22.23
CA VAL A 533 9.92 -2.19 22.60
C VAL A 533 9.79 -2.29 24.12
N GLY A 534 8.59 -2.07 24.63
CA GLY A 534 8.29 -2.16 26.06
C GLY A 534 6.94 -2.78 26.34
N ASN A 535 6.36 -2.41 27.47
CA ASN A 535 5.05 -2.84 27.93
C ASN A 535 4.37 -1.73 28.75
N GLU A 536 4.70 -0.47 28.44
CA GLU A 536 4.22 0.70 29.18
C GLU A 536 2.79 1.07 28.76
N GLY A 537 2.05 1.74 29.64
CA GLY A 537 0.66 2.15 29.36
C GLY A 537 -0.33 0.98 29.40
N ASN A 538 -1.40 1.06 28.59
CA ASN A 538 -2.42 0.03 28.52
C ASN A 538 -2.00 -1.06 27.53
N SER A 539 -1.23 -2.04 28.01
CA SER A 539 -0.69 -3.15 27.23
C SER A 539 -0.89 -4.49 27.95
N THR A 540 -1.17 -5.56 27.19
CA THR A 540 -1.38 -6.92 27.71
C THR A 540 -0.10 -7.77 27.73
N GLY A 541 0.99 -7.28 27.15
CA GLY A 541 2.30 -7.94 27.13
C GLY A 541 3.28 -7.22 26.20
N PRO A 542 4.60 -7.56 26.21
CA PRO A 542 5.59 -6.82 25.45
C PRO A 542 5.35 -6.80 23.92
N HIS A 543 5.14 -5.61 23.36
CA HIS A 543 4.96 -5.40 21.92
C HIS A 543 5.22 -3.93 21.53
N LEU A 544 5.46 -3.69 20.23
CA LEU A 544 5.33 -2.36 19.65
C LEU A 544 3.91 -2.21 19.11
N HIS A 545 3.19 -1.20 19.58
CA HIS A 545 1.98 -0.74 18.90
C HIS A 545 2.36 0.36 17.91
N PHE A 546 2.13 0.10 16.63
CA PHE A 546 2.51 0.99 15.54
C PHE A 546 1.28 1.52 14.82
N GLU A 547 1.13 2.83 14.72
CA GLU A 547 0.07 3.45 13.92
C GLU A 547 0.65 4.26 12.77
N VAL A 548 -0.11 4.33 11.68
CA VAL A 548 0.03 5.36 10.65
C VAL A 548 -1.22 6.23 10.75
N ARG A 549 -1.05 7.55 10.76
CA ARG A 549 -2.16 8.50 10.78
C ARG A 549 -2.11 9.44 9.60
N LEU A 550 -3.28 9.78 9.07
CA LEU A 550 -3.45 10.73 7.97
C LEU A 550 -4.46 11.80 8.40
N GLY A 551 -4.01 13.06 8.50
CA GLY A 551 -4.83 14.16 8.99
C GLY A 551 -5.31 13.99 10.44
N GLY A 552 -4.63 13.14 11.21
CA GLY A 552 -4.95 12.80 12.60
C GLY A 552 -5.71 11.47 12.79
N ASP A 553 -6.31 10.93 11.73
CA ASP A 553 -7.08 9.69 11.77
C ASP A 553 -6.18 8.45 11.57
N PRO A 554 -6.34 7.38 12.37
CA PRO A 554 -5.59 6.15 12.19
C PRO A 554 -6.00 5.42 10.91
N VAL A 555 -5.02 4.90 10.17
CA VAL A 555 -5.20 4.09 8.96
C VAL A 555 -4.37 2.81 9.04
N ASN A 556 -4.72 1.80 8.22
CA ASN A 556 -4.04 0.51 8.24
C ASN A 556 -2.51 0.64 7.96
N PRO A 557 -1.63 0.35 8.94
CA PRO A 557 -0.19 0.50 8.77
C PRO A 557 0.44 -0.51 7.80
N MET A 558 -0.15 -1.70 7.68
CA MET A 558 0.44 -2.79 6.88
C MET A 558 0.48 -2.46 5.39
N SER A 559 -0.43 -1.62 4.91
CA SER A 559 -0.43 -1.14 3.52
C SER A 559 0.79 -0.26 3.20
N PHE A 560 1.37 0.39 4.20
CA PHE A 560 2.56 1.25 4.04
C PHE A 560 3.86 0.45 4.22
N LEU A 561 3.86 -0.53 5.13
CA LEU A 561 5.02 -1.38 5.43
C LEU A 561 5.28 -2.45 4.37
N ALA A 562 4.24 -2.97 3.72
CA ALA A 562 4.36 -4.03 2.72
C ALA A 562 4.86 -3.55 1.34
N THR A 563 4.80 -2.25 1.05
CA THR A 563 5.04 -1.69 -0.29
C THR A 563 6.36 -0.92 -0.42
N GLY A 564 7.05 -0.58 0.68
CA GLY A 564 8.31 0.19 0.68
C GLY A 564 8.24 1.60 0.06
N SER A 565 7.05 1.99 -0.43
CA SER A 565 6.72 3.24 -1.09
C SER A 565 5.21 3.45 -0.99
N THR A 566 4.79 4.70 -0.94
CA THR A 566 3.40 5.14 -0.77
C THR A 566 2.57 5.11 -2.05
N SER A 567 3.02 4.42 -3.10
CA SER A 567 2.03 3.92 -4.04
C SER A 567 1.35 2.72 -3.38
N LEU A 568 0.03 2.81 -3.14
CA LEU A 568 -0.83 1.66 -3.48
C LEU A 568 -0.32 1.20 -4.84
N GLY A 569 0.42 0.08 -4.88
CA GLY A 569 1.16 -0.32 -6.07
C GLY A 569 0.25 -0.28 -7.28
N TRP A 570 0.78 0.00 -8.47
CA TRP A 570 -0.02 0.33 -9.67
C TRP A 570 -1.39 -0.38 -9.70
N GLY A 571 -2.49 0.36 -9.60
CA GLY A 571 -3.85 -0.20 -9.59
C GLY A 571 -4.32 -0.84 -8.27
N GLY A 572 -3.65 -0.60 -7.15
CA GLY A 572 -3.95 -1.19 -5.82
C GLY A 572 -3.30 -2.55 -5.55
N TYR A 573 -2.34 -2.99 -6.38
CA TYR A 573 -1.73 -4.32 -6.30
C TYR A 573 -0.34 -4.28 -5.67
N SER A 574 0.01 -5.29 -4.86
CA SER A 574 1.36 -5.48 -4.32
C SER A 574 2.35 -5.99 -5.38
N ASN A 575 3.65 -5.87 -5.12
CA ASN A 575 4.70 -6.35 -6.02
C ASN A 575 4.53 -7.86 -6.33
N GLY A 576 4.48 -8.19 -7.62
CA GLY A 576 4.26 -9.55 -8.10
C GLY A 576 2.80 -10.04 -8.00
N MET A 577 1.86 -9.19 -7.58
CA MET A 577 0.44 -9.51 -7.40
C MET A 577 -0.48 -8.76 -8.37
N ILE A 578 0.06 -8.22 -9.46
CA ILE A 578 -0.72 -7.61 -10.55
C ILE A 578 -1.38 -8.72 -11.38
N PRO A 579 -2.71 -8.73 -11.56
CA PRO A 579 -3.38 -9.70 -12.41
C PRO A 579 -2.93 -9.57 -13.87
N LEU A 580 -2.74 -10.70 -14.56
CA LEU A 580 -2.36 -10.69 -15.98
C LEU A 580 -3.37 -9.92 -16.85
N SER A 581 -4.65 -9.91 -16.48
CA SER A 581 -5.72 -9.14 -17.16
C SER A 581 -5.55 -7.62 -17.05
N LYS A 582 -4.70 -7.14 -16.16
CA LYS A 582 -4.35 -5.73 -16.00
C LYS A 582 -3.00 -5.39 -16.66
N LEU A 583 -2.25 -6.38 -17.12
CA LEU A 583 -1.00 -6.16 -17.85
C LEU A 583 -1.26 -6.14 -19.36
N CYS A 584 -0.38 -5.46 -20.09
CA CYS A 584 -0.40 -5.45 -21.54
C CYS A 584 0.66 -6.41 -22.07
N ALA A 585 0.25 -7.25 -23.01
CA ALA A 585 1.16 -8.20 -23.66
C ALA A 585 2.19 -7.46 -24.53
N VAL A 586 3.44 -7.92 -24.48
CA VAL A 586 4.55 -7.42 -25.32
C VAL A 586 5.14 -8.51 -26.22
N GLY A 587 4.45 -9.66 -26.33
CA GLY A 587 4.78 -10.77 -27.23
C GLY A 587 5.40 -11.97 -26.51
N ASN A 588 5.30 -13.16 -27.13
CA ASN A 588 5.91 -14.42 -26.63
C ASN A 588 5.60 -14.77 -25.17
N GLY A 589 4.40 -14.44 -24.69
CA GLY A 589 3.99 -14.69 -23.30
C GLY A 589 4.52 -13.67 -22.29
N HIS A 590 5.25 -12.65 -22.73
CA HIS A 590 5.70 -11.54 -21.90
C HIS A 590 4.64 -10.46 -21.78
N SER A 591 4.60 -9.86 -20.59
CA SER A 591 3.65 -8.82 -20.25
C SER A 591 4.33 -7.76 -19.40
N LEU A 592 3.89 -6.53 -19.54
CA LEU A 592 4.35 -5.38 -18.75
C LEU A 592 3.16 -4.53 -18.31
N ARG A 593 3.41 -3.60 -17.40
CA ARG A 593 2.49 -2.51 -17.11
C ARG A 593 2.18 -1.77 -18.42
N CYS A 594 0.94 -1.35 -18.64
CA CYS A 594 0.50 -0.93 -19.97
C CYS A 594 1.23 0.32 -20.52
N ASP A 595 1.65 1.23 -19.64
CA ASP A 595 2.52 2.36 -20.00
C ASP A 595 3.94 1.91 -20.38
N ALA A 596 4.55 1.00 -19.60
CA ALA A 596 5.84 0.39 -19.91
C ALA A 596 5.78 -0.43 -21.21
N ALA A 597 4.69 -1.16 -21.46
CA ALA A 597 4.44 -1.92 -22.68
C ALA A 597 4.35 -1.02 -23.93
N ALA A 598 3.68 0.13 -23.80
CA ALA A 598 3.60 1.13 -24.87
C ALA A 598 4.98 1.73 -25.17
N ALA A 599 5.75 2.09 -24.15
CA ALA A 599 7.11 2.57 -24.27
C ALA A 599 8.05 1.52 -24.90
N TYR A 600 7.97 0.27 -24.44
CA TYR A 600 8.70 -0.86 -25.00
C TYR A 600 8.40 -1.05 -26.49
N SER A 601 7.13 -0.92 -26.89
CA SER A 601 6.72 -1.10 -28.29
C SER A 601 7.34 -0.04 -29.22
N GLN A 602 7.51 1.19 -28.74
CA GLN A 602 8.22 2.26 -29.46
C GLN A 602 9.72 1.95 -29.55
N LEU A 603 10.34 1.56 -28.44
CA LEU A 603 11.75 1.16 -28.38
C LEU A 603 12.06 -0.04 -29.30
N ALA A 604 11.23 -1.09 -29.24
CA ALA A 604 11.38 -2.31 -30.04
C ALA A 604 11.22 -2.02 -31.54
N THR A 605 10.34 -1.07 -31.91
CA THR A 605 10.20 -0.61 -33.30
C THR A 605 11.46 0.11 -33.77
N ALA A 606 11.99 1.03 -32.97
CA ALA A 606 13.25 1.72 -33.29
C ALA A 606 14.44 0.76 -33.41
N TYR A 607 14.54 -0.20 -32.48
CA TYR A 607 15.55 -1.25 -32.51
C TYR A 607 15.45 -2.10 -33.78
N ARG A 608 14.24 -2.53 -34.15
CA ARG A 608 13.99 -3.29 -35.37
C ARG A 608 14.37 -2.51 -36.63
N ASN A 609 14.07 -1.22 -36.68
CA ASN A 609 14.46 -0.37 -37.80
C ASN A 609 15.99 -0.25 -37.91
N ARG A 610 16.71 -0.27 -36.79
CA ARG A 610 18.17 -0.18 -36.75
C ARG A 610 18.89 -1.48 -37.14
N PHE A 611 18.40 -2.62 -36.66
CA PHE A 611 19.10 -3.90 -36.73
C PHE A 611 18.40 -4.96 -37.61
N GLY A 612 17.21 -4.67 -38.13
CA GLY A 612 16.41 -5.63 -38.91
C GLY A 612 15.91 -6.84 -38.11
N LYS A 613 16.03 -6.81 -36.78
CA LYS A 613 15.67 -7.93 -35.88
C LYS A 613 14.75 -7.43 -34.76
N ALA A 614 13.87 -8.30 -34.29
CA ALA A 614 13.06 -8.01 -33.12
C ALA A 614 13.95 -7.89 -31.88
N LEU A 615 13.57 -6.99 -30.96
CA LEU A 615 14.20 -6.90 -29.65
C LEU A 615 13.77 -8.13 -28.83
N CYS A 616 14.74 -8.95 -28.42
CA CYS A 616 14.49 -10.20 -27.72
C CYS A 616 14.26 -9.94 -26.23
N ILE A 617 13.20 -10.52 -25.66
CA ILE A 617 12.93 -10.53 -24.23
C ILE A 617 13.21 -11.94 -23.69
N THR A 618 13.91 -12.02 -22.56
CA THR A 618 14.09 -13.26 -21.78
C THR A 618 13.28 -13.24 -20.50
N ASP A 619 13.06 -12.08 -19.90
CA ASP A 619 12.20 -11.92 -18.73
C ASP A 619 11.48 -10.57 -18.73
N SER A 620 10.31 -10.51 -18.10
CA SER A 620 9.41 -9.36 -18.08
C SER A 620 8.71 -9.27 -16.72
N TYR A 621 7.39 -9.06 -16.67
CA TYR A 621 6.65 -9.16 -15.42
C TYR A 621 6.87 -10.52 -14.72
N ARG A 622 7.19 -10.48 -13.42
CA ARG A 622 7.42 -11.67 -12.58
C ARG A 622 6.44 -11.72 -11.42
N SER A 623 5.54 -12.69 -11.45
CA SER A 623 4.58 -12.93 -10.36
C SER A 623 5.32 -13.19 -9.03
N TYR A 624 4.67 -12.90 -7.91
CA TYR A 624 5.25 -13.14 -6.59
C TYR A 624 5.64 -14.61 -6.41
N ALA A 625 4.78 -15.54 -6.87
CA ALA A 625 5.07 -16.98 -6.84
C ALA A 625 6.35 -17.31 -7.63
N SER A 626 6.54 -16.70 -8.80
CA SER A 626 7.76 -16.85 -9.60
C SER A 626 8.98 -16.21 -8.93
N GLN A 627 8.81 -15.12 -8.18
CA GLN A 627 9.89 -14.53 -7.38
C GLN A 627 10.32 -15.46 -6.24
N VAL A 628 9.37 -16.06 -5.51
CA VAL A 628 9.66 -17.05 -4.45
C VAL A 628 10.41 -18.25 -5.01
N ASP A 629 9.96 -18.80 -6.14
CA ASP A 629 10.66 -19.91 -6.81
C ASP A 629 12.08 -19.52 -7.27
N LEU A 630 12.22 -18.37 -7.91
CA LEU A 630 13.52 -17.88 -8.39
C LEU A 630 14.49 -17.63 -7.23
N TYR A 631 14.01 -17.01 -6.14
CA TYR A 631 14.80 -16.76 -4.94
C TYR A 631 15.19 -18.04 -4.22
N GLY A 632 14.29 -19.03 -4.16
CA GLY A 632 14.60 -20.35 -3.62
C GLY A 632 15.69 -21.09 -4.41
N ARG A 633 15.73 -20.92 -5.74
CA ARG A 633 16.75 -21.54 -6.61
C ARG A 633 18.06 -20.75 -6.68
N LYS A 634 17.99 -19.42 -6.64
CA LYS A 634 19.13 -18.50 -6.89
C LYS A 634 19.16 -17.30 -5.92
N PRO A 635 19.30 -17.51 -4.61
CA PRO A 635 19.14 -16.45 -3.60
C PRO A 635 20.21 -15.34 -3.68
N SER A 636 21.38 -15.60 -4.27
CA SER A 636 22.44 -14.60 -4.45
C SER A 636 22.22 -13.69 -5.66
N LEU A 637 21.34 -14.09 -6.60
CA LEU A 637 21.09 -13.39 -7.86
C LEU A 637 19.67 -12.80 -7.94
N ALA A 638 18.72 -13.37 -7.20
CA ALA A 638 17.35 -12.91 -7.19
C ALA A 638 17.14 -11.79 -6.17
N ALA A 639 16.29 -10.82 -6.50
CA ALA A 639 15.73 -9.89 -5.52
C ALA A 639 14.83 -10.65 -4.52
N LEU A 640 14.73 -10.14 -3.30
CA LEU A 640 13.82 -10.69 -2.30
C LEU A 640 12.38 -10.68 -2.87
N PRO A 641 11.60 -11.78 -2.75
CA PRO A 641 10.23 -11.80 -3.22
C PRO A 641 9.41 -10.63 -2.66
N GLY A 642 8.70 -9.93 -3.53
CA GLY A 642 7.96 -8.70 -3.19
C GLY A 642 8.76 -7.40 -3.36
N THR A 643 10.04 -7.46 -3.76
CA THR A 643 10.88 -6.26 -3.97
C THR A 643 11.41 -6.12 -5.40
N SER A 644 11.19 -7.11 -6.26
CA SER A 644 11.74 -7.15 -7.62
C SER A 644 11.09 -6.10 -8.53
N ASN A 645 11.86 -5.33 -9.30
CA ASN A 645 11.30 -4.41 -10.30
C ASN A 645 10.50 -5.12 -11.41
N HIS A 646 10.85 -6.37 -11.73
CA HIS A 646 9.99 -7.24 -12.56
C HIS A 646 8.59 -7.48 -11.96
N GLY A 647 8.45 -7.49 -10.63
CA GLY A 647 7.16 -7.62 -9.94
C GLY A 647 6.25 -6.40 -10.07
N TRP A 648 6.77 -5.27 -10.55
CA TRP A 648 5.98 -4.08 -10.86
C TRP A 648 5.58 -3.99 -12.34
N GLY A 649 6.06 -4.91 -13.18
CA GLY A 649 5.83 -4.89 -14.62
C GLY A 649 6.56 -3.74 -15.32
N VAL A 650 7.66 -3.26 -14.74
CA VAL A 650 8.45 -2.11 -15.25
C VAL A 650 9.90 -2.48 -15.56
N ALA A 651 10.28 -3.76 -15.46
CA ALA A 651 11.61 -4.24 -15.83
C ALA A 651 11.53 -5.29 -16.93
N ILE A 652 12.56 -5.32 -17.77
CA ILE A 652 12.76 -6.31 -18.83
C ILE A 652 14.21 -6.79 -18.83
N ASP A 653 14.38 -8.09 -19.07
CA ASP A 653 15.68 -8.67 -19.38
C ASP A 653 15.72 -8.97 -20.88
N LEU A 654 16.76 -8.49 -21.55
CA LEU A 654 16.88 -8.50 -23.01
C LEU A 654 18.00 -9.41 -23.50
N CYS A 655 17.80 -10.01 -24.68
CA CYS A 655 18.75 -10.92 -25.32
C CYS A 655 19.14 -10.50 -26.74
N GLY A 656 19.88 -11.36 -27.45
CA GLY A 656 20.15 -11.17 -28.88
C GLY A 656 21.27 -10.18 -29.18
N GLY A 657 22.21 -10.03 -28.23
CA GLY A 657 23.34 -9.12 -28.30
C GLY A 657 23.26 -8.03 -27.22
N VAL A 658 22.06 -7.63 -26.79
CA VAL A 658 21.90 -6.65 -25.70
C VAL A 658 22.43 -7.21 -24.37
N ASP A 659 22.32 -8.52 -24.15
CA ASP A 659 22.78 -9.26 -22.97
C ASP A 659 24.30 -9.31 -22.76
N ARG A 660 25.09 -8.61 -23.58
CA ARG A 660 26.56 -8.64 -23.52
C ARG A 660 27.13 -7.24 -23.69
N PHE A 661 27.99 -6.83 -22.75
CA PHE A 661 28.71 -5.55 -22.86
C PHE A 661 29.55 -5.49 -24.14
N GLY A 662 29.66 -4.28 -24.70
CA GLY A 662 30.51 -4.00 -25.85
C GLY A 662 29.95 -4.41 -27.22
N THR A 663 28.80 -5.08 -27.29
CA THR A 663 28.14 -5.35 -28.57
C THR A 663 27.53 -4.07 -29.16
N ALA A 664 27.35 -4.03 -30.48
CA ALA A 664 26.69 -2.92 -31.17
C ALA A 664 25.25 -2.72 -30.68
N GLN A 665 24.56 -3.82 -30.33
CA GLN A 665 23.20 -3.83 -29.81
C GLN A 665 23.11 -3.21 -28.41
N HIS A 666 24.00 -3.62 -27.49
CA HIS A 666 24.05 -3.05 -26.14
C HIS A 666 24.42 -1.57 -26.18
N GLN A 667 25.44 -1.19 -26.96
CA GLN A 667 25.84 0.22 -27.09
C GLN A 667 24.71 1.10 -27.65
N TRP A 668 23.97 0.60 -28.64
CA TRP A 668 22.82 1.30 -29.17
C TRP A 668 21.73 1.47 -28.10
N MET A 669 21.43 0.43 -27.32
CA MET A 669 20.46 0.52 -26.22
C MET A 669 20.89 1.57 -25.20
N VAL A 670 22.16 1.59 -24.77
CA VAL A 670 22.67 2.59 -23.81
C VAL A 670 22.49 4.03 -24.32
N GLN A 671 22.68 4.25 -25.62
CA GLN A 671 22.56 5.58 -26.23
C GLN A 671 21.11 6.02 -26.49
N ASN A 672 20.18 5.07 -26.73
CA ASN A 672 18.88 5.38 -27.31
C ASN A 672 17.69 5.02 -26.40
N ALA A 673 17.82 4.05 -25.49
CA ALA A 673 16.70 3.55 -24.70
C ALA A 673 16.03 4.64 -23.83
N ALA A 674 16.83 5.58 -23.31
CA ALA A 674 16.35 6.68 -22.46
C ALA A 674 15.35 7.60 -23.17
N ALA A 675 15.48 7.78 -24.50
CA ALA A 675 14.54 8.56 -25.30
C ALA A 675 13.13 7.94 -25.34
N TYR A 676 13.02 6.65 -25.03
CA TYR A 676 11.78 5.89 -24.95
C TYR A 676 11.38 5.59 -23.50
N GLY A 677 12.03 6.21 -22.51
CA GLY A 677 11.73 6.02 -21.09
C GLY A 677 12.34 4.78 -20.44
N TRP A 678 13.25 4.08 -21.12
CA TRP A 678 13.97 2.91 -20.59
C TRP A 678 15.39 3.28 -20.20
N VAL A 679 15.84 2.85 -19.03
CA VAL A 679 17.17 3.14 -18.51
C VAL A 679 17.94 1.86 -18.20
N HIS A 680 19.26 1.93 -18.36
CA HIS A 680 20.17 0.93 -17.83
C HIS A 680 20.63 1.37 -16.43
N PRO A 681 20.22 0.68 -15.36
CA PRO A 681 20.52 1.14 -14.00
C PRO A 681 22.03 1.21 -13.72
N GLU A 682 22.48 2.18 -12.91
CA GLU A 682 23.90 2.35 -12.58
C GLU A 682 24.52 1.09 -11.97
N TRP A 683 23.78 0.39 -11.11
CA TRP A 683 24.25 -0.85 -10.47
C TRP A 683 24.47 -1.99 -11.47
N ALA A 684 23.77 -1.96 -12.61
CA ALA A 684 23.77 -3.00 -13.66
C ALA A 684 24.87 -2.78 -14.71
N LYS A 685 25.54 -1.63 -14.70
CA LYS A 685 26.60 -1.29 -15.66
C LYS A 685 27.88 -2.08 -15.42
N GLN A 686 28.74 -2.11 -16.42
CA GLN A 686 30.09 -2.65 -16.30
C GLN A 686 30.89 -1.89 -15.23
N GLY A 687 31.48 -2.62 -14.29
CA GLY A 687 32.12 -2.08 -13.09
C GLY A 687 31.16 -1.76 -11.93
N GLY A 688 29.85 -2.02 -12.09
CA GLY A 688 28.85 -1.87 -11.03
C GLY A 688 28.86 -3.00 -10.00
N ASN A 689 28.09 -2.83 -8.92
CA ASN A 689 28.01 -3.83 -7.84
C ASN A 689 27.40 -5.17 -8.28
N ARG A 690 26.57 -5.18 -9.34
CA ARG A 690 26.00 -6.38 -9.97
C ARG A 690 25.86 -6.16 -11.46
N GLU A 691 26.87 -6.54 -12.21
CA GLU A 691 26.88 -6.35 -13.66
C GLU A 691 25.79 -7.18 -14.35
N GLU A 692 24.83 -6.50 -14.97
CA GLU A 692 23.68 -7.10 -15.66
C GLU A 692 23.42 -6.34 -16.98
N PRO A 693 24.17 -6.63 -18.06
CA PRO A 693 24.00 -5.96 -19.36
C PRO A 693 22.61 -6.19 -19.99
N TRP A 694 21.93 -7.27 -19.59
CA TRP A 694 20.59 -7.61 -20.07
C TRP A 694 19.47 -6.82 -19.38
N HIS A 695 19.69 -6.18 -18.23
CA HIS A 695 18.61 -5.65 -17.39
C HIS A 695 18.29 -4.18 -17.68
N TRP A 696 17.01 -3.88 -17.93
CA TRP A 696 16.53 -2.53 -18.24
C TRP A 696 15.24 -2.20 -17.48
N GLU A 697 15.11 -0.95 -17.06
CA GLU A 697 13.99 -0.47 -16.24
C GLU A 697 13.26 0.69 -16.91
N PHE A 698 11.94 0.74 -16.76
CA PHE A 698 11.09 1.80 -17.29
C PHE A 698 10.80 2.88 -16.23
N GLY A 699 11.06 4.15 -16.57
CA GLY A 699 10.86 5.31 -15.70
C GLY A 699 12.15 5.86 -15.08
N ARG A 700 12.04 6.73 -14.06
CA ARG A 700 13.18 7.16 -13.24
C ARG A 700 13.33 6.16 -12.09
N PRO A 701 14.39 5.34 -12.05
CA PRO A 701 14.73 4.61 -10.84
C PRO A 701 14.92 5.66 -9.75
N ALA A 702 14.44 5.38 -8.53
CA ALA A 702 14.89 6.12 -7.37
C ALA A 702 16.42 6.05 -7.35
N SER A 703 17.07 7.14 -7.77
CA SER A 703 18.50 7.18 -7.98
C SER A 703 19.21 7.46 -6.67
N ALA A 704 20.20 6.61 -6.39
CA ALA A 704 21.26 6.67 -5.38
C ALA A 704 20.93 6.19 -3.96
#